data_AF-A0A936NGN8-F1
#
_entry.id   AF-A0A936NGN8-F1
#
_cell.length_a   1.000
_cell.length_b   1.000
_cell.length_c   1.000
_cell.angle_alpha   90.00
_cell.angle_beta   90.00
_cell.angle_gamma   90.00
#
_symmetry.space_group_name_H-M   'P 1'
#
loop_
_entity.id
_entity.type
_entity.pdbx_description
1 polymer ?
#
loop_
_entity_poly.entity_id
_entity_poly.type
_entity_poly.pdbx_seq_one_letter_code
_entity_poly.pdbx_strand_id
1 'polypeptide(L)'
;MSADRVIAIDGPAGSGKSTVARTVADKLHMAHLDTGAMYRGVAFAAIEAKIDLDDGDALDALAARVEMFFDGDRIFVDGTDATEAIRGQAVSTAVSPVATNAGVRAELVRRQRAWADEHDGGVIEGRDIGTAVFPDAPVKIFLTATPDERARRRAGETDGVDVEVLAAQIAERDLRDSTRAVNPMRPADDGVEIDTTEMTLAEVVDAVLAIVPWSEPAEPAEPAEPAEPAGAPTCRRQPPNLDVVEDVAVEDVAVEPPAPRHRAMQGRAVQPVTEAPTLSVGARAGYGLISATTRGLAKGLYRNEIVGTERLPRTGPYILVPSHRSGMDFLFAAMVTRRRVRWMAKESLWKYPSLGSFVDVMGGFRVNRGTADRHALRVAEAILADGQPLVVFPEGTRRSGEAVEDLFDGAAWLSSPAGAGGSGRNCGHRRGDVDGHQGAQARQDRDLDRRAAVAGRPAGGPHPSFARRRLHRAYPAGASGCLRSGQRPPFAQPVSPGMTGWSLTHGGFGRGGGAGGAGRGGGGGGGAGGGGGSAGVFVSLPPSGRTVGMINGLFSPGSIAVAGASRDRRAVGRRILDALVEGPFEGPVYAINPAATHVGSVPAHPSLSAIGKPVDLVVVAVPAKLVHEVVAEAADVGAGHVVVVSAGFAESGDEGRAAQDELAALVAERGMRMVGPNCLGVLATDPEVNMNASFAPEMPPVGNFGLASQSGALGIAIIELARRLGLGLSNFVSLGNQADITVSDLIEFWGTDPATGAGLLYLESFTDPARFRQVATETSRQLPLVMVKSGTTSAGSRAASSHTAALAGSDTAVEALLEQSGVIRAASLEHMFGIARILCSQPRPKGRRAAVVTNSGGPGVLCVDALLRANYSVEPLSDEASAELARQLPAAASVGNPIDMLAAAGAAAYRDVTEAVLSLDEVDVLIVIYTPIGLEDDEAVAQAISDGVAAARAKGADGVVLASVVGGEGQHSEPQANGEAGGREVIPTFAFPEDLAPLLGPIGDYCDWLARDLGRVGEPEGCDTEEALRIVTEALSQRGEGWLTVAEARAVLDAVGINLNAGRVVVSAAEARAAADEIGYPVAVTVASTGIVHKSDVGGVHLNLATADEVAKAYQAVSSLTEGTDARLDGALVGAMEDGIELFLGVDRDASFGPLIGFGLGGTSVEVLDDVAFRLAP
;
A
#
# COMPACT_ATOMS: atom_id res chain seq x y z
N MET A 1 -36.26 -5.98 37.96
CA MET A 1 -37.66 -6.00 37.46
C MET A 1 -37.89 -4.66 36.76
N SER A 2 -37.16 -4.45 35.66
CA SER A 2 -37.31 -3.27 34.77
C SER A 2 -37.85 -3.65 33.38
N ALA A 3 -38.00 -4.96 33.10
CA ALA A 3 -38.44 -5.47 31.81
C ALA A 3 -39.76 -4.84 31.34
N ASP A 4 -40.65 -4.46 32.27
CA ASP A 4 -41.94 -3.82 32.04
C ASP A 4 -41.86 -2.46 31.31
N ARG A 5 -40.65 -1.89 31.11
CA ARG A 5 -40.41 -0.66 30.32
C ARG A 5 -39.30 -0.82 29.26
N VAL A 6 -39.06 -2.04 28.75
CA VAL A 6 -38.12 -2.26 27.64
C VAL A 6 -38.84 -2.18 26.29
N ILE A 7 -38.29 -1.39 25.37
CA ILE A 7 -38.69 -1.34 23.95
C ILE A 7 -37.55 -1.96 23.14
N ALA A 8 -37.77 -3.16 22.63
CA ALA A 8 -36.83 -3.89 21.79
C ALA A 8 -37.04 -3.55 20.31
N ILE A 9 -36.03 -3.00 19.64
CA ILE A 9 -36.08 -2.67 18.20
C ILE A 9 -35.03 -3.49 17.44
N ASP A 10 -35.50 -4.52 16.74
CA ASP A 10 -34.69 -5.39 15.91
C ASP A 10 -34.82 -5.04 14.42
N GLY A 11 -33.82 -5.44 13.63
CA GLY A 11 -33.91 -5.38 12.17
C GLY A 11 -32.56 -5.56 11.47
N PRO A 12 -32.56 -5.81 10.16
CA PRO A 12 -31.34 -6.01 9.36
C PRO A 12 -30.52 -4.71 9.25
N ALA A 13 -29.36 -4.78 8.58
CA ALA A 13 -28.58 -3.57 8.32
C ALA A 13 -29.33 -2.61 7.37
N GLY A 14 -29.23 -1.29 7.60
CA GLY A 14 -29.85 -0.26 6.76
C GLY A 14 -31.35 -0.01 6.98
N SER A 15 -32.04 -0.73 7.89
CA SER A 15 -33.49 -0.54 8.16
C SER A 15 -33.85 0.74 8.93
N GLY A 16 -32.87 1.62 9.23
CA GLY A 16 -33.10 2.86 10.00
C GLY A 16 -33.25 2.70 11.51
N LYS A 17 -33.12 1.47 12.06
CA LYS A 17 -33.35 1.17 13.48
C LYS A 17 -32.61 2.06 14.48
N SER A 18 -31.33 2.39 14.26
CA SER A 18 -30.56 3.26 15.18
C SER A 18 -31.15 4.67 15.29
N THR A 19 -31.53 5.25 14.15
CA THR A 19 -32.16 6.57 14.07
C THR A 19 -33.56 6.56 14.68
N VAL A 20 -34.33 5.50 14.42
CA VAL A 20 -35.68 5.31 15.01
C VAL A 20 -35.58 5.12 16.53
N ALA A 21 -34.71 4.22 17.01
CA ALA A 21 -34.54 3.89 18.41
C ALA A 21 -34.12 5.10 19.25
N ARG A 22 -33.16 5.89 18.76
CA ARG A 22 -32.76 7.16 19.38
C ARG A 22 -33.93 8.16 19.44
N THR A 23 -34.61 8.39 18.30
CA THR A 23 -35.72 9.36 18.24
C THR A 23 -36.90 8.95 19.14
N VAL A 24 -37.15 7.65 19.28
CA VAL A 24 -38.18 7.10 20.19
C VAL A 24 -37.75 7.25 21.65
N ALA A 25 -36.48 7.00 21.96
CA ALA A 25 -35.92 7.20 23.30
C ALA A 25 -36.02 8.68 23.74
N ASP A 26 -35.63 9.61 22.85
CA ASP A 26 -35.71 11.05 23.07
C ASP A 26 -37.16 11.51 23.30
N LYS A 27 -38.10 11.07 22.45
CA LYS A 27 -39.53 11.39 22.56
C LYS A 27 -40.21 10.80 23.82
N LEU A 28 -39.71 9.69 24.36
CA LEU A 28 -40.24 9.05 25.58
C LEU A 28 -39.46 9.40 26.85
N HIS A 29 -38.38 10.18 26.73
CA HIS A 29 -37.42 10.46 27.82
C HIS A 29 -36.86 9.17 28.47
N MET A 30 -36.55 8.18 27.64
CA MET A 30 -35.99 6.88 28.04
C MET A 30 -34.52 6.79 27.62
N ALA A 31 -33.73 5.96 28.31
CA ALA A 31 -32.35 5.70 27.91
C ALA A 31 -32.30 4.89 26.60
N HIS A 32 -31.23 5.08 25.81
CA HIS A 32 -30.98 4.39 24.54
C HIS A 32 -29.73 3.50 24.60
N LEU A 33 -29.78 2.29 24.05
CA LEU A 33 -28.63 1.37 23.94
C LEU A 33 -28.45 0.80 22.53
N ASP A 34 -27.37 1.21 21.85
CA ASP A 34 -26.86 0.52 20.65
C ASP A 34 -26.05 -0.72 21.07
N THR A 35 -26.69 -1.89 21.01
CA THR A 35 -26.00 -3.15 21.32
C THR A 35 -24.93 -3.51 20.29
N GLY A 36 -25.08 -3.04 19.04
CA GLY A 36 -24.11 -3.22 17.97
C GLY A 36 -22.80 -2.47 18.23
N ALA A 37 -22.85 -1.30 18.88
CA ALA A 37 -21.68 -0.60 19.37
C ALA A 37 -20.94 -1.40 20.46
N MET A 38 -21.65 -2.10 21.37
CA MET A 38 -21.02 -2.95 22.39
C MET A 38 -20.21 -4.10 21.77
N TYR A 39 -20.79 -4.85 20.80
CA TYR A 39 -20.06 -5.93 20.11
C TYR A 39 -18.86 -5.40 19.32
N ARG A 40 -18.97 -4.21 18.71
CA ARG A 40 -17.85 -3.55 18.04
C ARG A 40 -16.79 -3.05 19.02
N GLY A 41 -17.17 -2.61 20.22
CA GLY A 41 -16.24 -2.27 21.29
C GLY A 41 -15.38 -3.46 21.72
N VAL A 42 -15.96 -4.67 21.84
CA VAL A 42 -15.16 -5.89 22.11
C VAL A 42 -14.25 -6.21 20.93
N ALA A 43 -14.73 -6.08 19.69
CA ALA A 43 -13.91 -6.32 18.51
C ALA A 43 -12.76 -5.30 18.35
N PHE A 44 -12.98 -4.03 18.69
CA PHE A 44 -11.95 -2.99 18.79
C PHE A 44 -10.91 -3.35 19.85
N ALA A 45 -11.34 -3.66 21.09
CA ALA A 45 -10.44 -4.08 22.16
C ALA A 45 -9.66 -5.37 21.82
N ALA A 46 -10.24 -6.29 21.04
CA ALA A 46 -9.56 -7.49 20.56
C ALA A 46 -8.46 -7.18 19.53
N ILE A 47 -8.72 -6.25 18.61
CA ILE A 47 -7.75 -5.77 17.63
C ILE A 47 -6.59 -5.05 18.34
N GLU A 48 -6.88 -4.12 19.24
CA GLU A 48 -5.87 -3.37 20.01
C GLU A 48 -5.01 -4.30 20.89
N ALA A 49 -5.64 -5.26 21.57
CA ALA A 49 -4.93 -6.27 22.36
C ALA A 49 -4.23 -7.35 21.51
N LYS A 50 -4.35 -7.31 20.18
CA LYS A 50 -3.84 -8.31 19.22
C LYS A 50 -4.26 -9.74 19.58
N ILE A 51 -5.50 -9.89 20.04
CA ILE A 51 -6.12 -11.17 20.37
C ILE A 51 -6.59 -11.85 19.08
N ASP A 52 -6.21 -13.11 18.94
CA ASP A 52 -6.65 -13.99 17.86
C ASP A 52 -8.17 -14.19 17.96
N LEU A 53 -8.92 -13.84 16.90
CA LEU A 53 -10.38 -13.88 16.94
C LEU A 53 -10.96 -15.31 16.94
N ASP A 54 -10.13 -16.32 16.66
CA ASP A 54 -10.45 -17.74 16.82
C ASP A 54 -10.16 -18.26 18.25
N ASP A 55 -9.47 -17.48 19.10
CA ASP A 55 -9.23 -17.83 20.50
C ASP A 55 -10.42 -17.41 21.38
N GLY A 56 -11.42 -18.29 21.40
CA GLY A 56 -12.67 -18.08 22.13
C GLY A 56 -12.46 -17.81 23.63
N ASP A 57 -11.51 -18.50 24.28
CA ASP A 57 -11.22 -18.32 25.70
C ASP A 57 -10.58 -16.94 25.97
N ALA A 58 -9.70 -16.47 25.06
CA ALA A 58 -9.10 -15.13 25.16
C ALA A 58 -10.12 -14.02 24.88
N LEU A 59 -11.04 -14.21 23.93
CA LEU A 59 -12.15 -13.29 23.68
C LEU A 59 -13.14 -13.24 24.85
N ASP A 60 -13.42 -14.36 25.51
CA ASP A 60 -14.27 -14.41 26.70
C ASP A 60 -13.63 -13.67 27.88
N ALA A 61 -12.33 -13.90 28.10
CA ALA A 61 -11.55 -13.19 29.12
C ALA A 61 -11.44 -11.68 28.82
N LEU A 62 -11.39 -11.29 27.55
CA LEU A 62 -11.45 -9.89 27.12
C LEU A 62 -12.83 -9.29 27.39
N ALA A 63 -13.92 -9.93 26.95
CA ALA A 63 -15.28 -9.43 27.13
C ALA A 63 -15.65 -9.29 28.62
N ALA A 64 -15.10 -10.13 29.49
CA ALA A 64 -15.27 -10.02 30.94
C ALA A 64 -14.54 -8.81 31.55
N ARG A 65 -13.35 -8.45 31.04
CA ARG A 65 -12.49 -7.40 31.63
C ARG A 65 -12.58 -6.01 30.98
N VAL A 66 -13.03 -5.93 29.72
CA VAL A 66 -13.09 -4.67 28.97
C VAL A 66 -14.09 -3.72 29.62
N GLU A 67 -13.66 -2.48 29.85
CA GLU A 67 -14.52 -1.40 30.35
C GLU A 67 -15.12 -0.65 29.16
N MET A 68 -16.43 -0.41 29.21
CA MET A 68 -17.15 0.33 28.17
C MET A 68 -18.01 1.39 28.81
N PHE A 69 -17.90 2.62 28.33
CA PHE A 69 -18.68 3.76 28.79
C PHE A 69 -19.31 4.48 27.59
N PHE A 70 -20.59 4.81 27.72
CA PHE A 70 -21.37 5.50 26.70
C PHE A 70 -21.70 6.91 27.18
N ASP A 71 -21.33 7.92 26.40
CA ASP A 71 -21.57 9.34 26.67
C ASP A 71 -22.31 9.95 25.48
N GLY A 72 -23.64 9.87 25.50
CA GLY A 72 -24.50 10.20 24.36
C GLY A 72 -24.15 9.35 23.14
N ASP A 73 -23.64 10.00 22.10
CA ASP A 73 -23.22 9.37 20.84
C ASP A 73 -21.78 8.82 20.84
N ARG A 74 -21.02 9.01 21.93
CA ARG A 74 -19.64 8.55 22.06
C ARG A 74 -19.55 7.25 22.85
N ILE A 75 -18.64 6.37 22.42
CA ILE A 75 -18.28 5.14 23.14
C ILE A 75 -16.79 5.16 23.48
N PHE A 76 -16.50 4.98 24.77
CA PHE A 76 -15.15 4.79 25.28
C PHE A 76 -14.93 3.31 25.60
N VAL A 77 -13.78 2.78 25.20
CA VAL A 77 -13.37 1.39 25.43
C VAL A 77 -12.00 1.42 26.11
N ASP A 78 -11.90 0.83 27.30
CA ASP A 78 -10.71 0.87 28.17
C ASP A 78 -10.13 2.31 28.31
N GLY A 79 -11.01 3.30 28.42
CA GLY A 79 -10.67 4.74 28.54
C GLY A 79 -10.33 5.47 27.23
N THR A 80 -10.24 4.76 26.10
CA THR A 80 -9.98 5.34 24.77
C THR A 80 -11.29 5.68 24.05
N ASP A 81 -11.41 6.86 23.45
CA ASP A 81 -12.55 7.19 22.59
C ASP A 81 -12.49 6.33 21.32
N ALA A 82 -13.40 5.38 21.22
CA ALA A 82 -13.47 4.42 20.12
C ALA A 82 -14.57 4.79 19.10
N THR A 83 -15.24 5.94 19.24
CA THR A 83 -16.49 6.30 18.53
C THR A 83 -16.39 6.17 17.01
N GLU A 84 -15.30 6.65 16.41
CA GLU A 84 -15.05 6.48 14.97
C GLU A 84 -14.38 5.14 14.66
N ALA A 85 -13.47 4.67 15.52
CA ALA A 85 -12.73 3.42 15.32
C ALA A 85 -13.66 2.19 15.23
N ILE A 86 -14.73 2.13 16.05
CA ILE A 86 -15.71 1.04 16.01
C ILE A 86 -16.51 0.98 14.69
N ARG A 87 -16.54 2.07 13.92
CA ARG A 87 -17.20 2.15 12.60
C ARG A 87 -16.25 1.75 11.45
N GLY A 88 -14.95 1.66 11.71
CA GLY A 88 -13.92 1.33 10.72
C GLY A 88 -14.03 -0.09 10.13
N GLN A 89 -13.38 -0.30 8.98
CA GLN A 89 -13.46 -1.56 8.22
C GLN A 89 -12.87 -2.76 8.97
N ALA A 90 -11.79 -2.56 9.74
CA ALA A 90 -11.17 -3.62 10.55
C ALA A 90 -12.14 -4.16 11.61
N VAL A 91 -12.75 -3.26 12.39
CA VAL A 91 -13.77 -3.63 13.39
C VAL A 91 -15.03 -4.20 12.72
N SER A 92 -15.45 -3.66 11.58
CA SER A 92 -16.59 -4.18 10.82
C SER A 92 -16.37 -5.59 10.27
N THR A 93 -15.12 -6.00 10.04
CA THR A 93 -14.74 -7.37 9.66
C THR A 93 -14.66 -8.27 10.91
N ALA A 94 -14.02 -7.79 11.98
CA ALA A 94 -13.82 -8.53 13.24
C ALA A 94 -15.08 -8.74 14.08
N VAL A 95 -16.12 -7.89 13.95
CA VAL A 95 -17.34 -8.00 14.78
C VAL A 95 -18.12 -9.29 14.52
N SER A 96 -18.01 -9.88 13.32
CA SER A 96 -18.74 -11.12 13.00
C SER A 96 -18.28 -12.32 13.84
N PRO A 97 -16.98 -12.72 13.85
CA PRO A 97 -16.51 -13.82 14.72
C PRO A 97 -16.74 -13.51 16.20
N VAL A 98 -16.49 -12.26 16.64
CA VAL A 98 -16.69 -11.82 18.03
C VAL A 98 -18.15 -11.97 18.49
N ALA A 99 -19.12 -11.59 17.65
CA ALA A 99 -20.55 -11.72 17.98
C ALA A 99 -21.07 -13.17 17.92
N THR A 100 -20.35 -14.08 17.25
CA THR A 100 -20.66 -15.52 17.24
C THR A 100 -20.03 -16.30 18.38
N ASN A 101 -19.08 -15.72 19.13
CA ASN A 101 -18.54 -16.36 20.33
C ASN A 101 -19.61 -16.42 21.45
N ALA A 102 -19.83 -17.62 21.98
CA ALA A 102 -20.82 -17.90 23.01
C ALA A 102 -20.57 -17.20 24.35
N GLY A 103 -19.31 -17.08 24.81
CA GLY A 103 -19.01 -16.46 26.12
C GLY A 103 -19.03 -14.94 26.05
N VAL A 104 -18.40 -14.33 25.03
CA VAL A 104 -18.59 -12.91 24.67
C VAL A 104 -20.08 -12.56 24.62
N ARG A 105 -20.88 -13.38 23.93
CA ARG A 105 -22.33 -13.15 23.84
C ARG A 105 -23.02 -13.27 25.19
N ALA A 106 -22.69 -14.28 26.01
CA ALA A 106 -23.27 -14.44 27.34
C ALA A 106 -22.98 -13.23 28.26
N GLU A 107 -21.75 -12.71 28.21
CA GLU A 107 -21.33 -11.55 28.99
C GLU A 107 -21.97 -10.25 28.49
N LEU A 108 -22.04 -10.02 27.18
CA LEU A 108 -22.71 -8.84 26.64
C LEU A 108 -24.23 -8.85 26.87
N VAL A 109 -24.90 -10.01 26.79
CA VAL A 109 -26.32 -10.15 27.17
C VAL A 109 -26.53 -9.88 28.67
N ARG A 110 -25.60 -10.32 29.52
CA ARG A 110 -25.62 -9.98 30.96
C ARG A 110 -25.51 -8.48 31.19
N ARG A 111 -24.59 -7.80 30.49
CA ARG A 111 -24.39 -6.33 30.57
C ARG A 111 -25.59 -5.56 30.02
N GLN A 112 -26.18 -5.98 28.90
CA GLN A 112 -27.40 -5.37 28.32
C GLN A 112 -28.58 -5.42 29.30
N ARG A 113 -28.80 -6.57 29.95
CA ARG A 113 -29.83 -6.73 30.98
C ARG A 113 -29.56 -5.90 32.23
N ALA A 114 -28.31 -5.88 32.70
CA ALA A 114 -27.92 -5.03 33.84
C ALA A 114 -28.14 -3.54 33.55
N TRP A 115 -27.75 -3.07 32.36
CA TRP A 115 -27.99 -1.70 31.91
C TRP A 115 -29.48 -1.34 31.93
N ALA A 116 -30.36 -2.24 31.46
CA ALA A 116 -31.81 -2.00 31.50
C ALA A 116 -32.39 -1.97 32.92
N ASP A 117 -31.88 -2.80 33.85
CA ASP A 117 -32.25 -2.73 35.27
C ASP A 117 -31.69 -1.46 35.95
N GLU A 118 -30.54 -0.92 35.52
CA GLU A 118 -29.97 0.34 36.01
C GLU A 118 -30.72 1.60 35.54
N HIS A 119 -31.37 1.54 34.37
CA HIS A 119 -32.05 2.68 33.73
C HIS A 119 -33.61 2.64 33.82
N ASP A 120 -34.17 1.71 34.61
CA ASP A 120 -35.62 1.46 34.72
C ASP A 120 -36.32 1.20 33.36
N GLY A 121 -35.65 0.41 32.51
CA GLY A 121 -36.04 0.12 31.14
C GLY A 121 -35.17 0.86 30.12
N GLY A 122 -35.70 1.05 28.91
CA GLY A 122 -34.98 1.73 27.83
C GLY A 122 -35.39 1.28 26.43
N VAL A 123 -34.92 2.01 25.41
CA VAL A 123 -35.02 1.63 24.01
C VAL A 123 -33.72 0.96 23.59
N ILE A 124 -33.79 -0.32 23.26
CA ILE A 124 -32.62 -1.18 23.05
C ILE A 124 -32.69 -1.74 21.64
N GLU A 125 -31.71 -1.40 20.81
CA GLU A 125 -31.68 -1.80 19.40
C GLU A 125 -30.68 -2.93 19.11
N GLY A 126 -30.97 -3.74 18.09
CA GLY A 126 -30.09 -4.83 17.67
C GLY A 126 -30.62 -5.70 16.53
N ARG A 127 -30.36 -7.00 16.63
CA ARG A 127 -30.73 -8.03 15.63
C ARG A 127 -31.53 -9.21 16.20
N ASP A 128 -31.51 -9.34 17.52
CA ASP A 128 -32.10 -10.46 18.27
C ASP A 128 -32.53 -10.03 19.70
N ILE A 129 -32.77 -8.73 19.92
CA ILE A 129 -33.16 -8.16 21.22
C ILE A 129 -34.47 -8.76 21.70
N GLY A 130 -35.54 -8.68 20.92
CA GLY A 130 -36.86 -9.21 21.27
C GLY A 130 -36.95 -10.74 21.23
N THR A 131 -35.98 -11.43 20.64
CA THR A 131 -35.97 -12.90 20.51
C THR A 131 -35.07 -13.61 21.52
N ALA A 132 -33.99 -12.97 21.98
CA ALA A 132 -32.94 -13.61 22.78
C ALA A 132 -32.44 -12.78 23.96
N VAL A 133 -32.36 -11.45 23.84
CA VAL A 133 -31.85 -10.58 24.92
C VAL A 133 -32.96 -10.26 25.93
N PHE A 134 -34.11 -9.77 25.47
CA PHE A 134 -35.31 -9.47 26.25
C PHE A 134 -36.54 -10.15 25.63
N PRO A 135 -36.64 -11.50 25.72
CA PRO A 135 -37.78 -12.25 25.21
C PRO A 135 -39.10 -11.96 25.95
N ASP A 136 -39.04 -11.25 27.08
CA ASP A 136 -40.20 -10.82 27.86
C ASP A 136 -40.46 -9.29 27.75
N ALA A 137 -39.81 -8.59 26.80
CA ALA A 137 -40.05 -7.16 26.58
C ALA A 137 -41.52 -6.90 26.17
N PRO A 138 -42.22 -5.93 26.79
CA PRO A 138 -43.63 -5.62 26.51
C PRO A 138 -43.84 -4.97 25.13
N VAL A 139 -42.79 -4.38 24.55
CA VAL A 139 -42.80 -3.82 23.20
C VAL A 139 -41.63 -4.39 22.42
N LYS A 140 -41.93 -5.13 21.35
CA LYS A 140 -40.95 -5.73 20.43
C LYS A 140 -41.32 -5.33 19.01
N ILE A 141 -40.36 -4.75 18.30
CA ILE A 141 -40.56 -4.19 16.97
C ILE A 141 -39.48 -4.72 16.06
N PHE A 142 -39.86 -5.19 14.87
CA PHE A 142 -38.93 -5.65 13.84
C PHE A 142 -39.06 -4.74 12.61
N LEU A 143 -38.06 -3.88 12.37
CA LEU A 143 -38.07 -2.96 11.24
C LEU A 143 -37.53 -3.63 10.00
N THR A 144 -38.32 -3.69 8.93
CA THR A 144 -37.90 -4.16 7.61
C THR A 144 -37.85 -3.02 6.59
N ALA A 145 -37.19 -3.28 5.46
CA ALA A 145 -37.26 -2.49 4.23
C ALA A 145 -36.67 -3.31 3.06
N THR A 146 -37.02 -2.97 1.84
CA THR A 146 -36.44 -3.60 0.63
C THR A 146 -34.92 -3.46 0.61
N PRO A 147 -34.17 -4.44 0.05
CA PRO A 147 -32.71 -4.37 -0.04
C PRO A 147 -32.21 -3.10 -0.73
N ASP A 148 -32.87 -2.68 -1.81
CA ASP A 148 -32.52 -1.46 -2.57
C ASP A 148 -32.68 -0.20 -1.73
N GLU A 149 -33.77 -0.08 -0.97
CA GLU A 149 -34.00 1.09 -0.12
C GLU A 149 -33.04 1.12 1.08
N ARG A 150 -32.71 -0.05 1.64
CA ARG A 150 -31.66 -0.17 2.67
C ARG A 150 -30.27 0.13 2.12
N ALA A 151 -30.00 -0.21 0.86
CA ALA A 151 -28.78 0.15 0.15
C ALA A 151 -28.72 1.66 -0.11
N ARG A 152 -29.80 2.30 -0.59
CA ARG A 152 -29.86 3.77 -0.75
C ARG A 152 -29.64 4.51 0.57
N ARG A 153 -30.36 4.12 1.63
CA ARG A 153 -30.20 4.70 2.97
C ARG A 153 -28.77 4.55 3.47
N ARG A 154 -28.17 3.37 3.25
CA ARG A 154 -26.80 3.08 3.67
C ARG A 154 -25.74 3.78 2.81
N ALA A 155 -25.99 4.02 1.53
CA ALA A 155 -25.17 4.86 0.66
C ALA A 155 -25.24 6.34 1.09
N GLY A 156 -26.38 6.80 1.60
CA GLY A 156 -26.50 8.12 2.26
C GLY A 156 -25.78 8.24 3.61
N GLU A 157 -25.34 7.12 4.20
CA GLU A 157 -24.51 7.05 5.41
C GLU A 157 -23.05 6.64 5.10
N THR A 158 -22.71 6.37 3.84
CA THR A 158 -21.42 5.78 3.43
C THR A 158 -21.10 6.20 2.00
N ASP A 159 -20.31 7.28 1.86
CA ASP A 159 -20.00 7.89 0.56
C ASP A 159 -19.38 6.89 -0.44
N GLY A 160 -19.88 6.92 -1.68
CA GLY A 160 -19.22 6.28 -2.83
C GLY A 160 -19.37 4.76 -2.96
N VAL A 161 -20.45 4.15 -2.47
CA VAL A 161 -20.77 2.73 -2.78
C VAL A 161 -21.95 2.65 -3.74
N ASP A 162 -21.77 1.90 -4.84
CA ASP A 162 -22.83 1.58 -5.79
C ASP A 162 -24.01 0.89 -5.09
N VAL A 163 -25.23 1.36 -5.34
CA VAL A 163 -26.46 0.89 -4.69
C VAL A 163 -26.76 -0.57 -5.03
N GLU A 164 -26.46 -1.05 -6.24
CA GLU A 164 -26.68 -2.45 -6.63
C GLU A 164 -25.65 -3.38 -5.95
N VAL A 165 -24.38 -2.96 -5.88
CA VAL A 165 -23.34 -3.71 -5.16
C VAL A 165 -23.62 -3.75 -3.66
N LEU A 166 -24.07 -2.63 -3.10
CA LEU A 166 -24.45 -2.55 -1.68
C LEU A 166 -25.72 -3.36 -1.38
N ALA A 167 -26.70 -3.39 -2.28
CA ALA A 167 -27.88 -4.25 -2.17
C ALA A 167 -27.50 -5.72 -2.20
N ALA A 168 -26.59 -6.14 -3.08
CA ALA A 168 -26.07 -7.51 -3.13
C ALA A 168 -25.33 -7.91 -1.83
N GLN A 169 -24.45 -7.04 -1.31
CA GLN A 169 -23.75 -7.27 -0.04
C GLN A 169 -24.69 -7.30 1.16
N ILE A 170 -25.72 -6.45 1.17
CA ILE A 170 -26.78 -6.47 2.18
C ILE A 170 -27.58 -7.78 2.11
N ALA A 171 -27.95 -8.23 0.91
CA ALA A 171 -28.68 -9.49 0.71
C ALA A 171 -27.87 -10.72 1.15
N GLU A 172 -26.58 -10.81 0.79
CA GLU A 172 -25.69 -11.89 1.23
C GLU A 172 -25.53 -11.89 2.77
N ARG A 173 -25.36 -10.70 3.36
CA ARG A 173 -25.28 -10.53 4.80
C ARG A 173 -26.55 -10.94 5.52
N ASP A 174 -27.71 -10.53 5.03
CA ASP A 174 -29.01 -10.85 5.63
C ASP A 174 -29.32 -12.35 5.49
N LEU A 175 -28.94 -12.98 4.38
CA LEU A 175 -28.99 -14.44 4.24
C LEU A 175 -28.14 -15.10 5.35
N ARG A 176 -26.87 -14.71 5.49
CA ARG A 176 -25.98 -15.26 6.53
C ARG A 176 -26.50 -15.01 7.96
N ASP A 177 -27.03 -13.82 8.23
CA ASP A 177 -27.53 -13.42 9.55
C ASP A 177 -28.88 -14.09 9.89
N SER A 178 -29.68 -14.47 8.89
CA SER A 178 -30.95 -15.21 9.06
C SER A 178 -30.78 -16.74 9.03
N THR A 179 -29.75 -17.29 8.38
CA THR A 179 -29.49 -18.75 8.35
C THR A 179 -28.51 -19.24 9.41
N ARG A 180 -28.03 -18.38 10.31
CA ARG A 180 -27.08 -18.77 11.36
C ARG A 180 -27.69 -19.78 12.36
N ALA A 181 -26.90 -20.76 12.77
CA ALA A 181 -27.34 -21.87 13.64
C ALA A 181 -27.69 -21.45 15.08
N VAL A 182 -27.29 -20.25 15.52
CA VAL A 182 -27.55 -19.71 16.86
C VAL A 182 -28.27 -18.38 16.75
N ASN A 183 -29.49 -18.31 17.29
CA ASN A 183 -30.37 -17.13 17.31
C ASN A 183 -30.51 -16.44 15.94
N PRO A 184 -31.00 -17.12 14.88
CA PRO A 184 -31.17 -16.51 13.56
C PRO A 184 -31.93 -15.18 13.62
N MET A 185 -31.51 -14.19 12.83
CA MET A 185 -32.17 -12.89 12.73
C MET A 185 -33.57 -13.07 12.14
N ARG A 186 -34.60 -12.87 12.98
CA ARG A 186 -36.01 -13.03 12.64
C ARG A 186 -36.88 -12.17 13.58
N PRO A 187 -38.12 -11.80 13.18
CA PRO A 187 -39.10 -11.24 14.11
C PRO A 187 -39.33 -12.15 15.32
N ALA A 188 -39.64 -11.57 16.48
CA ALA A 188 -40.17 -12.32 17.61
C ALA A 188 -41.61 -12.79 17.32
N ASP A 189 -42.01 -13.94 17.86
CA ASP A 189 -43.32 -14.54 17.59
C ASP A 189 -44.49 -13.63 18.05
N ASP A 190 -44.23 -12.70 18.97
CA ASP A 190 -45.13 -11.67 19.50
C ASP A 190 -44.68 -10.23 19.15
N GLY A 191 -43.73 -10.07 18.24
CA GLY A 191 -43.23 -8.77 17.79
C GLY A 191 -44.05 -8.17 16.63
N VAL A 192 -44.08 -6.84 16.57
CA VAL A 192 -44.73 -6.09 15.48
C VAL A 192 -43.71 -5.79 14.38
N GLU A 193 -43.95 -6.30 13.16
CA GLU A 193 -43.14 -5.94 12.00
C GLU A 193 -43.61 -4.61 11.38
N ILE A 194 -42.67 -3.73 11.04
CA ILE A 194 -42.95 -2.46 10.35
C ILE A 194 -42.04 -2.38 9.12
N ASP A 195 -42.63 -2.45 7.92
CA ASP A 195 -41.91 -2.18 6.67
C ASP A 195 -41.75 -0.66 6.49
N THR A 196 -40.51 -0.21 6.60
CA THR A 196 -40.13 1.20 6.53
C THR A 196 -39.86 1.67 5.09
N THR A 197 -40.04 0.85 4.06
CA THR A 197 -39.59 1.12 2.68
C THR A 197 -40.11 2.46 2.13
N GLU A 198 -41.40 2.74 2.27
CA GLU A 198 -42.02 3.98 1.75
C GLU A 198 -42.36 4.99 2.86
N MET A 199 -41.91 4.75 4.10
CA MET A 199 -42.23 5.60 5.26
C MET A 199 -41.09 6.60 5.56
N THR A 200 -41.45 7.84 5.87
CA THR A 200 -40.51 8.81 6.44
C THR A 200 -40.14 8.46 7.88
N LEU A 201 -39.00 8.96 8.38
CA LEU A 201 -38.57 8.74 9.77
C LEU A 201 -39.65 9.15 10.79
N ALA A 202 -40.38 10.24 10.53
CA ALA A 202 -41.46 10.69 11.40
C ALA A 202 -42.61 9.68 11.46
N GLU A 203 -43.04 9.15 10.32
CA GLU A 203 -44.10 8.14 10.24
C GLU A 203 -43.70 6.81 10.90
N VAL A 204 -42.43 6.38 10.74
CA VAL A 204 -41.93 5.17 11.41
C VAL A 204 -41.89 5.37 12.93
N VAL A 205 -41.39 6.52 13.41
CA VAL A 205 -41.36 6.84 14.84
C VAL A 205 -42.75 6.94 15.44
N ASP A 206 -43.71 7.57 14.74
CA ASP A 206 -45.09 7.70 15.23
C ASP A 206 -45.83 6.35 15.21
N ALA A 207 -45.53 5.46 14.24
CA ALA A 207 -46.00 4.08 14.24
C ALA A 207 -45.43 3.26 15.43
N VAL A 208 -44.15 3.44 15.75
CA VAL A 208 -43.53 2.84 16.96
C VAL A 208 -44.22 3.34 18.23
N LEU A 209 -44.43 4.65 18.37
CA LEU A 209 -45.06 5.26 19.55
C LEU A 209 -46.53 4.85 19.76
N ALA A 210 -47.25 4.55 18.67
CA ALA A 210 -48.61 4.02 18.72
C ALA A 210 -48.69 2.59 19.29
N ILE A 211 -47.59 1.83 19.26
CA ILE A 211 -47.49 0.48 19.84
C ILE A 211 -47.11 0.56 21.33
N VAL A 212 -46.42 1.62 21.76
CA VAL A 212 -45.98 1.81 23.15
C VAL A 212 -47.19 2.15 24.04
N PRO A 213 -47.57 1.30 25.01
CA PRO A 213 -48.84 1.45 25.73
C PRO A 213 -48.83 2.53 26.84
N TRP A 214 -47.75 3.30 26.95
CA TRP A 214 -47.55 4.37 27.94
C TRP A 214 -47.19 5.73 27.30
N SER A 215 -47.61 5.98 26.06
CA SER A 215 -47.19 7.13 25.24
C SER A 215 -48.00 8.43 25.39
N GLU A 216 -48.85 8.58 26.41
CA GLU A 216 -49.45 9.89 26.71
C GLU A 216 -48.42 10.87 27.33
N PRO A 217 -48.41 12.15 26.91
CA PRO A 217 -47.39 13.10 27.33
C PRO A 217 -47.62 13.56 28.78
N ALA A 218 -46.63 13.36 29.65
CA ALA A 218 -46.55 14.11 30.89
C ALA A 218 -46.23 15.58 30.57
N GLU A 219 -47.03 16.53 31.09
CA GLU A 219 -46.74 17.96 30.92
C GLU A 219 -45.35 18.30 31.49
N PRO A 220 -44.55 19.14 30.80
CA PRO A 220 -43.28 19.58 31.34
C PRO A 220 -43.52 20.48 32.55
N ALA A 221 -43.02 20.06 33.72
CA ALA A 221 -43.00 20.91 34.89
C ALA A 221 -42.19 22.20 34.60
N GLU A 222 -42.70 23.35 35.06
CA GLU A 222 -42.12 24.66 34.76
C GLU A 222 -40.63 24.73 35.15
N PRO A 223 -39.78 25.41 34.36
CA PRO A 223 -38.39 25.64 34.73
C PRO A 223 -38.33 26.59 35.93
N ALA A 224 -37.94 26.07 37.10
CA ALA A 224 -37.68 26.88 38.27
C ALA A 224 -36.56 27.90 38.00
N GLU A 225 -36.75 29.15 38.46
CA GLU A 225 -35.80 30.25 38.24
C GLU A 225 -34.38 29.95 38.77
N PRO A 226 -33.32 30.49 38.13
CA PRO A 226 -31.96 30.31 38.59
C PRO A 226 -31.70 31.06 39.90
N ALA A 227 -31.50 30.33 40.99
CA ALA A 227 -31.04 30.91 42.25
C ALA A 227 -29.57 31.36 42.15
N GLU A 228 -29.29 32.62 42.52
CA GLU A 228 -27.95 33.21 42.48
C GLU A 228 -26.93 32.49 43.40
N PRO A 229 -25.62 32.51 43.05
CA PRO A 229 -24.59 31.79 43.80
C PRO A 229 -24.20 32.51 45.10
N ALA A 230 -24.56 31.92 46.25
CA ALA A 230 -24.16 32.42 47.55
C ALA A 230 -22.98 31.63 48.16
N GLY A 231 -21.84 32.29 48.36
CA GLY A 231 -20.93 31.94 49.47
C GLY A 231 -19.59 31.24 49.15
N ALA A 232 -18.78 31.78 48.23
CA ALA A 232 -17.36 31.45 48.16
C ALA A 232 -16.47 32.53 48.81
N PRO A 233 -15.69 32.22 49.87
CA PRO A 233 -14.60 33.06 50.33
C PRO A 233 -13.23 32.36 50.17
N THR A 234 -12.73 32.41 48.93
CA THR A 234 -11.33 32.65 48.51
C THR A 234 -10.13 32.37 49.45
N CYS A 235 -9.06 31.83 48.84
CA CYS A 235 -7.71 32.43 48.70
C CYS A 235 -6.47 31.72 49.33
N ARG A 236 -5.57 31.26 48.44
CA ARG A 236 -4.08 31.35 48.47
C ARG A 236 -3.29 30.97 49.74
N ARG A 237 -2.38 29.98 49.65
CA ARG A 237 -0.89 30.17 49.51
C ARG A 237 -0.05 28.87 49.52
N GLN A 238 1.24 29.08 49.20
CA GLN A 238 2.42 28.20 49.17
C GLN A 238 2.70 27.33 50.44
N PRO A 239 3.65 26.35 50.35
CA PRO A 239 3.83 25.25 51.32
C PRO A 239 4.76 25.58 52.50
N PRO A 240 4.89 24.63 53.45
CA PRO A 240 6.20 24.34 54.04
C PRO A 240 6.54 22.85 54.24
N ASN A 241 7.83 22.61 54.48
CA ASN A 241 8.47 21.33 54.88
C ASN A 241 8.17 20.92 56.34
N LEU A 242 8.87 19.86 56.78
CA LEU A 242 9.15 19.39 58.16
C LEU A 242 8.10 18.47 58.78
N ASP A 243 8.47 17.48 59.60
CA ASP A 243 9.66 16.61 59.65
C ASP A 243 9.42 15.55 60.76
N VAL A 244 10.01 14.35 60.60
CA VAL A 244 10.35 13.32 61.62
C VAL A 244 9.36 12.98 62.77
N VAL A 245 9.15 11.67 62.99
CA VAL A 245 9.30 10.90 64.26
C VAL A 245 8.31 9.71 64.30
N GLU A 246 8.87 8.48 64.22
CA GLU A 246 8.68 7.27 65.06
C GLU A 246 7.25 6.94 65.62
N ASP A 247 6.80 5.68 65.77
CA ASP A 247 7.55 4.42 65.92
C ASP A 247 6.69 3.12 65.83
N VAL A 248 7.37 1.96 65.81
CA VAL A 248 6.95 0.61 66.28
C VAL A 248 5.89 -0.24 65.50
N ALA A 249 6.44 -1.09 64.62
CA ALA A 249 6.39 -2.57 64.57
C ALA A 249 5.09 -3.40 64.48
N VAL A 250 5.10 -4.37 63.55
CA VAL A 250 4.98 -5.84 63.82
C VAL A 250 5.96 -6.60 62.88
N GLU A 251 6.47 -7.75 63.33
CA GLU A 251 7.62 -8.50 62.78
C GLU A 251 7.34 -9.46 61.58
N ASP A 252 8.46 -9.82 60.95
CA ASP A 252 8.76 -10.78 59.88
C ASP A 252 7.97 -12.11 59.77
N VAL A 253 7.84 -12.56 58.52
CA VAL A 253 8.17 -13.95 58.13
C VAL A 253 9.07 -13.92 56.90
N ALA A 254 10.29 -14.45 57.02
CA ALA A 254 11.32 -14.41 55.97
C ALA A 254 11.18 -15.53 54.92
N VAL A 255 11.60 -15.23 53.69
CA VAL A 255 11.96 -16.22 52.66
C VAL A 255 13.33 -15.82 52.08
N GLU A 256 14.33 -16.69 52.19
CA GLU A 256 15.69 -16.42 51.70
C GLU A 256 15.79 -16.40 50.17
N PRO A 257 16.64 -15.54 49.57
CA PRO A 257 16.90 -15.53 48.14
C PRO A 257 17.99 -16.54 47.75
N PRO A 258 17.80 -17.38 46.70
CA PRO A 258 18.87 -18.21 46.18
C PRO A 258 19.87 -17.39 45.34
N ALA A 259 21.16 -17.62 45.60
CA ALA A 259 22.32 -16.89 45.09
C ALA A 259 22.49 -16.87 43.54
N PRO A 260 23.17 -15.85 42.98
CA PRO A 260 23.35 -15.71 41.54
C PRO A 260 24.24 -16.81 40.96
N ARG A 261 23.81 -17.43 39.85
CA ARG A 261 24.62 -18.35 39.06
C ARG A 261 24.93 -17.74 37.70
N HIS A 262 26.18 -17.28 37.53
CA HIS A 262 26.73 -16.99 36.22
C HIS A 262 26.58 -18.20 35.28
N ARG A 263 26.02 -17.97 34.10
CA ARG A 263 26.32 -18.76 32.90
C ARG A 263 26.37 -17.83 31.71
N ALA A 264 27.52 -17.79 31.04
CA ALA A 264 27.69 -17.06 29.80
C ALA A 264 26.74 -17.62 28.74
N MET A 265 25.91 -16.75 28.14
CA MET A 265 25.35 -17.02 26.82
C MET A 265 26.43 -16.74 25.79
N GLN A 266 27.14 -17.80 25.40
CA GLN A 266 27.95 -17.76 24.18
C GLN A 266 26.99 -17.62 22.99
N GLY A 267 27.25 -16.62 22.13
CA GLY A 267 26.52 -16.46 20.88
C GLY A 267 26.61 -17.75 20.05
N ARG A 268 25.47 -18.25 19.59
CA ARG A 268 25.40 -19.44 18.76
C ARG A 268 25.37 -19.00 17.30
N ALA A 269 26.46 -19.25 16.59
CA ALA A 269 26.55 -18.96 15.16
C ALA A 269 25.38 -19.61 14.39
N VAL A 270 24.89 -18.90 13.37
CA VAL A 270 23.90 -19.41 12.42
C VAL A 270 24.44 -20.73 11.84
N GLN A 271 23.73 -21.84 12.06
CA GLN A 271 24.16 -23.12 11.51
C GLN A 271 23.84 -23.20 10.01
N PRO A 272 24.76 -23.75 9.18
CA PRO A 272 24.44 -24.08 7.80
C PRO A 272 23.29 -25.09 7.73
N VAL A 273 22.42 -24.94 6.72
CA VAL A 273 21.27 -25.83 6.48
C VAL A 273 21.73 -27.16 5.88
N THR A 274 22.42 -27.99 6.68
CA THR A 274 22.85 -29.35 6.28
C THR A 274 22.81 -30.40 7.39
N GLU A 275 22.49 -30.05 8.65
CA GLU A 275 22.35 -31.04 9.73
C GLU A 275 20.95 -31.02 10.36
N ALA A 276 20.01 -31.77 9.79
CA ALA A 276 18.79 -32.14 10.49
C ALA A 276 19.17 -32.91 11.77
N PRO A 277 18.87 -32.41 12.99
CA PRO A 277 19.58 -32.85 14.19
C PRO A 277 19.37 -34.34 14.45
N THR A 278 20.46 -35.10 14.42
CA THR A 278 20.45 -36.51 14.81
C THR A 278 20.35 -36.59 16.33
N LEU A 279 19.21 -37.06 16.84
CA LEU A 279 19.01 -37.23 18.28
C LEU A 279 20.14 -38.08 18.90
N SER A 280 20.65 -37.60 20.04
CA SER A 280 21.64 -38.29 20.86
C SER A 280 21.14 -39.68 21.27
N VAL A 281 22.06 -40.59 21.63
CA VAL A 281 21.71 -41.95 22.05
C VAL A 281 20.70 -41.94 23.21
N GLY A 282 20.86 -41.01 24.16
CA GLY A 282 19.91 -40.81 25.26
C GLY A 282 18.52 -40.37 24.80
N ALA A 283 18.42 -39.45 23.84
CA ALA A 283 17.14 -39.02 23.28
C ALA A 283 16.47 -40.10 22.41
N ARG A 284 17.24 -40.99 21.75
CA ARG A 284 16.69 -42.18 21.06
C ARG A 284 16.07 -43.17 22.06
N ALA A 285 16.73 -43.40 23.19
CA ALA A 285 16.20 -44.22 24.28
C ALA A 285 14.94 -43.58 24.91
N GLY A 286 14.96 -42.27 25.15
CA GLY A 286 13.82 -41.49 25.61
C GLY A 286 12.60 -41.57 24.68
N TYR A 287 12.80 -41.33 23.38
CA TYR A 287 11.74 -41.46 22.36
C TYR A 287 11.12 -42.87 22.36
N GLY A 288 11.95 -43.92 22.47
CA GLY A 288 11.48 -45.30 22.55
C GLY A 288 10.65 -45.58 23.81
N LEU A 289 11.11 -45.12 24.98
CA LEU A 289 10.42 -45.27 26.25
C LEU A 289 9.08 -44.52 26.28
N ILE A 290 9.06 -43.27 25.82
CA ILE A 290 7.85 -42.45 25.69
C ILE A 290 6.87 -43.14 24.71
N SER A 291 7.32 -43.51 23.52
CA SER A 291 6.49 -44.18 22.49
C SER A 291 5.93 -45.54 22.93
N ALA A 292 6.61 -46.25 23.83
CA ALA A 292 6.12 -47.49 24.43
C ALA A 292 5.08 -47.21 25.54
N THR A 293 5.38 -46.24 26.41
CA THR A 293 4.53 -45.85 27.54
C THR A 293 3.22 -45.24 27.07
N THR A 294 3.27 -44.33 26.09
CA THR A 294 2.09 -43.75 25.39
C THR A 294 1.20 -44.84 24.80
N ARG A 295 1.77 -45.84 24.09
CA ARG A 295 1.01 -46.98 23.56
C ARG A 295 0.41 -47.86 24.64
N GLY A 296 1.10 -48.05 25.76
CA GLY A 296 0.59 -48.79 26.93
C GLY A 296 -0.59 -48.09 27.58
N LEU A 297 -0.46 -46.79 27.88
CA LEU A 297 -1.51 -45.95 28.45
C LEU A 297 -2.74 -45.89 27.54
N ALA A 298 -2.57 -45.62 26.25
CA ALA A 298 -3.68 -45.49 25.31
C ALA A 298 -4.46 -46.81 25.11
N LYS A 299 -3.78 -47.96 25.09
CA LYS A 299 -4.45 -49.27 25.07
C LYS A 299 -5.10 -49.64 26.40
N GLY A 300 -4.48 -49.27 27.53
CA GLY A 300 -4.94 -49.63 28.87
C GLY A 300 -6.12 -48.80 29.37
N LEU A 301 -6.00 -47.47 29.33
CA LEU A 301 -7.04 -46.55 29.84
C LEU A 301 -8.18 -46.33 28.84
N TYR A 302 -7.87 -46.15 27.55
CA TYR A 302 -8.84 -45.68 26.57
C TYR A 302 -9.37 -46.77 25.62
N ARG A 303 -8.74 -47.96 25.61
CA ARG A 303 -9.13 -49.11 24.75
C ARG A 303 -9.24 -48.78 23.24
N ASN A 304 -8.49 -47.80 22.77
CA ASN A 304 -8.57 -47.30 21.39
C ASN A 304 -8.22 -48.38 20.35
N GLU A 305 -9.03 -48.47 19.30
CA GLU A 305 -8.75 -49.22 18.07
C GLU A 305 -8.26 -48.27 16.97
N ILE A 306 -7.34 -48.73 16.10
CA ILE A 306 -6.80 -47.92 14.99
C ILE A 306 -6.96 -48.72 13.71
N VAL A 307 -7.88 -48.25 12.85
CA VAL A 307 -8.15 -48.80 11.52
C VAL A 307 -7.26 -48.10 10.48
N GLY A 308 -6.89 -48.78 9.39
CA GLY A 308 -6.17 -48.14 8.28
C GLY A 308 -4.64 -48.13 8.38
N THR A 309 -4.05 -48.68 9.46
CA THR A 309 -2.57 -48.67 9.64
C THR A 309 -1.80 -49.41 8.54
N GLU A 310 -2.46 -50.31 7.81
CA GLU A 310 -1.93 -51.01 6.64
C GLU A 310 -1.69 -50.10 5.42
N ARG A 311 -2.33 -48.92 5.38
CA ARG A 311 -2.18 -47.92 4.31
C ARG A 311 -0.92 -47.06 4.45
N LEU A 312 -0.23 -47.12 5.60
CA LEU A 312 0.96 -46.31 5.87
C LEU A 312 2.19 -46.85 5.13
N PRO A 313 2.97 -45.99 4.43
CA PRO A 313 4.19 -46.41 3.78
C PRO A 313 5.22 -47.00 4.76
N ARG A 314 5.60 -48.26 4.55
CA ARG A 314 6.61 -48.98 5.36
C ARG A 314 8.01 -48.39 5.19
N THR A 315 8.28 -47.73 4.07
CA THR A 315 9.53 -47.08 3.68
C THR A 315 9.20 -45.84 2.83
N GLY A 316 10.15 -44.90 2.65
CA GLY A 316 9.92 -43.62 1.96
C GLY A 316 9.20 -42.58 2.83
N PRO A 317 9.16 -41.30 2.41
CA PRO A 317 8.49 -40.25 3.16
C PRO A 317 6.97 -40.43 3.16
N TYR A 318 6.33 -39.85 4.17
CA TYR A 318 4.89 -39.54 4.14
C TYR A 318 4.61 -38.44 5.15
N ILE A 319 3.56 -37.67 4.90
CA ILE A 319 3.04 -36.68 5.84
C ILE A 319 1.88 -37.32 6.60
N LEU A 320 1.91 -37.21 7.93
CA LEU A 320 0.77 -37.50 8.78
C LEU A 320 0.13 -36.19 9.20
N VAL A 321 -1.18 -36.10 9.01
CA VAL A 321 -1.95 -34.87 9.06
C VAL A 321 -3.09 -35.07 10.07
N PRO A 322 -2.88 -34.78 11.37
CA PRO A 322 -3.90 -34.99 12.40
C PRO A 322 -5.01 -33.93 12.28
N SER A 323 -6.26 -34.37 12.32
CA SER A 323 -7.45 -33.54 12.03
C SER A 323 -8.50 -33.56 13.16
N HIS A 324 -8.09 -33.75 14.42
CA HIS A 324 -9.02 -33.98 15.54
C HIS A 324 -8.96 -32.92 16.65
N ARG A 325 -9.99 -32.92 17.51
CA ARG A 325 -10.35 -31.81 18.41
C ARG A 325 -9.64 -31.82 19.79
N SER A 326 -8.50 -32.48 19.97
CA SER A 326 -7.87 -32.60 21.29
C SER A 326 -6.35 -32.42 21.23
N GLY A 327 -5.78 -31.76 22.24
CA GLY A 327 -4.33 -31.70 22.49
C GLY A 327 -3.68 -33.05 22.83
N MET A 328 -4.25 -34.17 22.38
CA MET A 328 -3.72 -35.52 22.45
C MET A 328 -3.17 -36.01 21.09
N ASP A 329 -3.12 -35.18 20.04
CA ASP A 329 -2.64 -35.59 18.70
C ASP A 329 -1.27 -36.27 18.75
N PHE A 330 -0.36 -35.76 19.59
CA PHE A 330 0.96 -36.35 19.75
C PHE A 330 0.92 -37.79 20.31
N LEU A 331 -0.12 -38.14 21.08
CA LEU A 331 -0.36 -39.51 21.52
C LEU A 331 -0.88 -40.37 20.36
N PHE A 332 -1.85 -39.88 19.60
CA PHE A 332 -2.47 -40.62 18.49
C PHE A 332 -1.49 -40.84 17.32
N ALA A 333 -0.80 -39.81 16.87
CA ALA A 333 0.22 -39.90 15.83
C ALA A 333 1.37 -40.87 16.21
N ALA A 334 1.78 -40.89 17.49
CA ALA A 334 2.76 -41.86 18.00
C ALA A 334 2.23 -43.31 18.07
N MET A 335 0.91 -43.53 18.09
CA MET A 335 0.32 -44.87 17.98
C MET A 335 0.19 -45.34 16.53
N VAL A 336 -0.24 -44.44 15.63
CA VAL A 336 -0.53 -44.70 14.20
C VAL A 336 0.70 -45.30 13.48
N THR A 337 1.91 -44.83 13.79
CA THR A 337 3.14 -45.34 13.18
C THR A 337 4.12 -45.99 14.17
N ARG A 338 4.90 -46.95 13.67
CA ARG A 338 6.08 -47.53 14.35
C ARG A 338 7.40 -46.89 13.90
N ARG A 339 7.37 -46.07 12.86
CA ARG A 339 8.54 -45.29 12.39
C ARG A 339 8.70 -44.06 13.30
N ARG A 340 9.93 -43.56 13.39
CA ARG A 340 10.19 -42.28 14.08
C ARG A 340 9.61 -41.15 13.22
N VAL A 341 8.88 -40.23 13.86
CA VAL A 341 8.30 -39.04 13.21
C VAL A 341 9.09 -37.79 13.58
N ARG A 342 9.05 -36.81 12.67
CA ARG A 342 9.37 -35.40 12.91
C ARG A 342 8.09 -34.60 13.09
N TRP A 343 8.15 -33.44 13.73
CA TRP A 343 6.96 -32.62 14.01
C TRP A 343 7.21 -31.17 13.64
N MET A 344 6.39 -30.59 12.76
CA MET A 344 6.35 -29.15 12.57
C MET A 344 5.38 -28.57 13.61
N ALA A 345 5.85 -27.70 14.52
CA ALA A 345 5.06 -27.27 15.67
C ALA A 345 5.18 -25.75 15.93
N LYS A 346 4.07 -25.11 16.34
CA LYS A 346 3.97 -23.65 16.57
C LYS A 346 5.02 -23.21 17.59
N GLU A 347 5.81 -22.18 17.27
CA GLU A 347 6.92 -21.72 18.13
C GLU A 347 6.49 -21.39 19.58
N SER A 348 5.23 -20.96 19.78
CA SER A 348 4.69 -20.68 21.12
C SER A 348 4.78 -21.86 22.10
N LEU A 349 4.86 -23.11 21.61
CA LEU A 349 5.04 -24.30 22.46
C LEU A 349 6.38 -24.29 23.21
N TRP A 350 7.41 -23.60 22.70
CA TRP A 350 8.70 -23.43 23.36
C TRP A 350 8.74 -22.29 24.39
N LYS A 351 7.67 -21.48 24.51
CA LYS A 351 7.52 -20.51 25.62
C LYS A 351 7.38 -21.22 26.97
N TYR A 352 6.94 -22.47 26.98
CA TYR A 352 6.86 -23.32 28.16
C TYR A 352 8.08 -24.27 28.20
N PRO A 353 9.05 -24.10 29.12
CA PRO A 353 10.32 -24.84 29.06
C PRO A 353 10.19 -26.36 29.10
N SER A 354 9.21 -26.89 29.83
CA SER A 354 8.90 -28.32 29.92
C SER A 354 8.31 -28.88 28.63
N LEU A 355 7.39 -28.14 27.99
CA LEU A 355 6.71 -28.54 26.77
C LEU A 355 7.64 -28.42 25.54
N GLY A 356 8.39 -27.32 25.42
CA GLY A 356 9.41 -27.15 24.39
C GLY A 356 10.47 -28.26 24.45
N SER A 357 11.00 -28.55 25.63
CA SER A 357 11.96 -29.65 25.83
C SER A 357 11.37 -31.03 25.44
N PHE A 358 10.07 -31.25 25.69
CA PHE A 358 9.38 -32.47 25.28
C PHE A 358 9.22 -32.57 23.76
N VAL A 359 8.84 -31.48 23.09
CA VAL A 359 8.72 -31.42 21.63
C VAL A 359 10.09 -31.62 20.95
N ASP A 360 11.16 -31.03 21.48
CA ASP A 360 12.53 -31.24 21.00
C ASP A 360 12.96 -32.72 21.12
N VAL A 361 12.66 -33.38 22.26
CA VAL A 361 12.94 -34.81 22.46
C VAL A 361 12.12 -35.70 21.52
N MET A 362 10.88 -35.31 21.22
CA MET A 362 10.04 -35.98 20.21
C MET A 362 10.51 -35.73 18.77
N GLY A 363 11.49 -34.85 18.56
CA GLY A 363 12.10 -34.55 17.27
C GLY A 363 11.40 -33.45 16.48
N GLY A 364 10.66 -32.57 17.15
CA GLY A 364 10.00 -31.43 16.55
C GLY A 364 10.94 -30.28 16.17
N PHE A 365 10.41 -29.35 15.37
CA PHE A 365 11.03 -28.09 15.00
C PHE A 365 9.97 -26.99 14.92
N ARG A 366 10.42 -25.74 15.02
CA ARG A 366 9.56 -24.56 15.14
C ARG A 366 9.00 -24.14 13.79
N VAL A 367 7.77 -23.62 13.81
CA VAL A 367 7.20 -22.79 12.74
C VAL A 367 6.59 -21.53 13.35
N ASN A 368 6.93 -20.37 12.79
CA ASN A 368 6.22 -19.12 13.03
C ASN A 368 4.98 -19.09 12.12
N ARG A 369 3.79 -18.89 12.71
CA ARG A 369 2.51 -18.84 11.98
C ARG A 369 2.05 -17.41 11.64
N GLY A 370 2.72 -16.38 12.17
CA GLY A 370 2.35 -14.97 11.92
C GLY A 370 2.98 -14.35 10.68
N THR A 371 3.87 -15.08 9.99
CA THR A 371 4.59 -14.66 8.78
C THR A 371 4.88 -15.88 7.91
N ALA A 372 5.31 -15.66 6.66
CA ALA A 372 5.75 -16.74 5.76
C ALA A 372 7.10 -17.35 6.21
N ASP A 373 7.07 -18.36 7.08
CA ASP A 373 8.25 -19.05 7.61
C ASP A 373 8.89 -20.00 6.57
N ARG A 374 9.62 -19.39 5.62
CA ARG A 374 10.41 -20.07 4.58
C ARG A 374 11.46 -21.03 5.16
N HIS A 375 11.88 -20.86 6.43
CA HIS A 375 12.86 -21.73 7.07
C HIS A 375 12.21 -23.05 7.53
N ALA A 376 11.05 -22.99 8.19
CA ALA A 376 10.30 -24.18 8.60
C ALA A 376 9.91 -25.07 7.41
N LEU A 377 9.55 -24.47 6.27
CA LEU A 377 9.26 -25.20 5.02
C LEU A 377 10.49 -25.96 4.51
N ARG A 378 11.65 -25.30 4.37
CA ARG A 378 12.91 -25.97 3.95
C ARG A 378 13.33 -27.11 4.89
N VAL A 379 13.06 -26.97 6.19
CA VAL A 379 13.31 -28.05 7.17
C VAL A 379 12.36 -29.23 6.93
N ALA A 380 11.09 -28.99 6.60
CA ALA A 380 10.13 -30.03 6.23
C ALA A 380 10.53 -30.75 4.93
N GLU A 381 10.92 -30.01 3.89
CA GLU A 381 11.44 -30.55 2.62
C GLU A 381 12.64 -31.48 2.86
N ALA A 382 13.64 -31.02 3.63
CA ALA A 382 14.83 -31.81 3.94
C ALA A 382 14.51 -33.11 4.73
N ILE A 383 13.50 -33.06 5.62
CA ILE A 383 13.01 -34.22 6.37
C ILE A 383 12.34 -35.24 5.44
N LEU A 384 11.52 -34.78 4.49
CA LEU A 384 10.84 -35.63 3.52
C LEU A 384 11.82 -36.19 2.48
N ALA A 385 12.81 -35.41 2.04
CA ALA A 385 13.88 -35.85 1.16
C ALA A 385 14.75 -36.96 1.79
N ASP A 386 15.00 -36.92 3.10
CA ASP A 386 15.65 -38.02 3.86
C ASP A 386 14.70 -39.23 4.09
N GLY A 387 13.51 -39.22 3.50
CA GLY A 387 12.52 -40.28 3.59
C GLY A 387 11.91 -40.44 4.99
N GLN A 388 12.02 -39.44 5.86
CA GLN A 388 11.46 -39.48 7.21
C GLN A 388 9.96 -39.12 7.20
N PRO A 389 9.15 -39.76 8.04
CA PRO A 389 7.79 -39.32 8.31
C PRO A 389 7.74 -37.94 8.97
N LEU A 390 6.93 -37.03 8.42
CA LEU A 390 6.66 -35.71 9.00
C LEU A 390 5.23 -35.67 9.53
N VAL A 391 5.02 -35.14 10.74
CA VAL A 391 3.72 -34.75 11.25
C VAL A 391 3.57 -33.24 11.06
N VAL A 392 2.55 -32.85 10.31
CA VAL A 392 2.13 -31.46 10.11
C VAL A 392 0.75 -31.32 10.73
N PHE A 393 0.53 -30.27 11.52
CA PHE A 393 -0.79 -29.91 12.04
C PHE A 393 -1.40 -28.85 11.12
N PRO A 394 -2.30 -29.20 10.19
CA PRO A 394 -3.06 -28.19 9.46
C PRO A 394 -4.08 -27.59 10.42
N GLU A 395 -3.97 -26.29 10.65
CA GLU A 395 -4.97 -25.55 11.41
C GLU A 395 -5.28 -24.26 10.66
N GLY A 396 -6.17 -24.38 9.67
CA GLY A 396 -7.18 -23.35 9.45
C GLY A 396 -8.28 -23.47 10.52
N THR A 397 -9.23 -22.54 10.54
CA THR A 397 -10.33 -22.47 11.51
C THR A 397 -10.96 -23.83 11.80
N ARG A 398 -10.97 -24.24 13.09
CA ARG A 398 -11.48 -25.54 13.53
C ARG A 398 -13.01 -25.60 13.39
N ARG A 399 -13.52 -26.41 12.46
CA ARG A 399 -14.97 -26.59 12.22
C ARG A 399 -15.49 -27.90 12.80
N SER A 400 -16.81 -27.97 13.05
CA SER A 400 -17.49 -29.17 13.55
C SER A 400 -18.71 -29.50 12.69
N GLY A 401 -18.73 -30.71 12.13
CA GLY A 401 -19.84 -31.26 11.36
C GLY A 401 -19.78 -32.79 11.31
N GLU A 402 -20.79 -33.42 10.71
CA GLU A 402 -20.84 -34.89 10.54
C GLU A 402 -20.03 -35.40 9.33
N ALA A 403 -19.62 -34.49 8.43
CA ALA A 403 -18.79 -34.77 7.28
C ALA A 403 -17.33 -34.35 7.51
N VAL A 404 -16.40 -35.07 6.88
CA VAL A 404 -14.98 -34.66 6.81
C VAL A 404 -14.84 -33.67 5.66
N GLU A 405 -14.42 -32.44 5.95
CA GLU A 405 -14.09 -31.42 4.95
C GLU A 405 -12.72 -31.71 4.31
N ASP A 406 -12.48 -31.16 3.11
CA ASP A 406 -11.20 -31.28 2.41
C ASP A 406 -10.06 -30.55 3.14
N LEU A 407 -8.81 -30.98 2.89
CA LEU A 407 -7.63 -30.40 3.52
C LEU A 407 -7.24 -29.06 2.89
N PHE A 408 -6.85 -28.09 3.72
CA PHE A 408 -6.19 -26.86 3.25
C PHE A 408 -4.89 -27.16 2.49
N ASP A 409 -4.68 -26.45 1.37
CA ASP A 409 -3.69 -26.78 0.34
C ASP A 409 -2.24 -26.80 0.83
N GLY A 410 -1.90 -26.07 1.88
CA GLY A 410 -0.52 -26.00 2.40
C GLY A 410 0.06 -27.35 2.84
N ALA A 411 -0.78 -28.30 3.30
CA ALA A 411 -0.34 -29.65 3.62
C ALA A 411 -0.22 -30.55 2.36
N ALA A 412 -1.02 -30.27 1.32
CA ALA A 412 -0.95 -30.94 0.03
C ALA A 412 0.26 -30.45 -0.80
N TRP A 413 0.64 -29.17 -0.67
CA TRP A 413 1.82 -28.59 -1.31
C TRP A 413 3.11 -29.36 -0.92
N LEU A 414 3.30 -29.64 0.38
CA LEU A 414 4.43 -30.44 0.87
C LEU A 414 4.43 -31.91 0.38
N SER A 415 3.30 -32.43 -0.13
CA SER A 415 3.22 -33.78 -0.73
C SER A 415 3.24 -33.78 -2.26
N SER A 416 3.18 -32.61 -2.90
CA SER A 416 3.34 -32.43 -4.35
C SER A 416 4.80 -32.64 -4.78
N PRO A 417 5.07 -33.15 -6.00
CA PRO A 417 6.42 -33.16 -6.58
C PRO A 417 7.11 -31.79 -6.55
N ALA A 418 6.35 -30.69 -6.63
CA ALA A 418 6.87 -29.33 -6.53
C ALA A 418 7.41 -29.00 -5.12
N GLY A 419 6.73 -29.43 -4.05
CA GLY A 419 7.14 -29.22 -2.66
C GLY A 419 8.09 -30.29 -2.09
N ALA A 420 8.42 -31.33 -2.87
CA ALA A 420 9.38 -32.38 -2.48
C ALA A 420 10.58 -32.51 -3.44
N GLY A 421 10.60 -31.75 -4.53
CA GLY A 421 11.50 -31.91 -5.68
C GLY A 421 12.80 -31.09 -5.65
N GLY A 422 13.34 -30.79 -4.48
CA GLY A 422 14.47 -29.85 -4.31
C GLY A 422 15.90 -30.40 -4.52
N SER A 423 16.10 -31.68 -4.85
CA SER A 423 17.38 -32.15 -5.44
C SER A 423 17.26 -33.53 -6.09
N GLY A 424 17.84 -33.71 -7.27
CA GLY A 424 17.87 -35.01 -7.94
C GLY A 424 18.83 -36.00 -7.27
N ARG A 425 18.30 -37.12 -6.75
CA ARG A 425 19.07 -38.38 -6.64
C ARG A 425 18.17 -39.61 -6.65
N ASN A 426 18.43 -40.50 -7.61
CA ASN A 426 17.65 -41.72 -7.89
C ASN A 426 17.46 -42.65 -6.69
N CYS A 427 16.21 -42.95 -6.35
CA CYS A 427 15.83 -44.12 -5.55
C CYS A 427 15.24 -45.24 -6.44
N GLY A 428 16.08 -45.77 -7.33
CA GLY A 428 15.72 -46.91 -8.17
C GLY A 428 15.59 -48.22 -7.38
N HIS A 429 14.49 -48.95 -7.59
CA HIS A 429 14.29 -50.29 -7.05
C HIS A 429 15.36 -51.28 -7.55
N ARG A 430 16.07 -51.97 -6.64
CA ARG A 430 16.55 -53.35 -6.85
C ARG A 430 16.42 -54.19 -5.58
N ARG A 431 15.84 -55.38 -5.74
CA ARG A 431 15.93 -56.50 -4.79
C ARG A 431 17.15 -57.37 -5.13
N GLY A 432 17.68 -58.08 -4.14
CA GLY A 432 18.34 -59.37 -4.34
C GLY A 432 19.83 -59.42 -4.00
N ASP A 433 20.12 -59.98 -2.82
CA ASP A 433 21.22 -60.91 -2.51
C ASP A 433 22.70 -60.45 -2.61
N VAL A 434 23.68 -61.00 -1.87
CA VAL A 434 23.78 -61.67 -0.54
C VAL A 434 25.29 -61.71 -0.18
N ASP A 435 25.63 -61.68 1.11
CA ASP A 435 26.96 -61.94 1.73
C ASP A 435 28.18 -61.07 1.38
N GLY A 436 29.17 -61.01 2.31
CA GLY A 436 30.57 -60.85 1.88
C GLY A 436 31.61 -60.03 2.67
N HIS A 437 31.51 -59.88 4.00
CA HIS A 437 32.66 -59.62 4.91
C HIS A 437 33.66 -58.42 4.74
N GLN A 438 33.90 -57.77 5.89
CA GLN A 438 35.21 -57.29 6.41
C GLN A 438 36.01 -56.19 5.66
N GLY A 439 36.04 -55.00 6.28
CA GLY A 439 37.23 -54.65 7.10
C GLY A 439 38.24 -53.60 6.58
N ALA A 440 38.58 -52.68 7.49
CA ALA A 440 39.86 -51.96 7.65
C ALA A 440 40.17 -50.64 6.90
N GLN A 441 40.34 -49.60 7.73
CA GLN A 441 41.50 -48.68 7.80
C GLN A 441 41.76 -47.59 6.72
N ALA A 442 41.43 -46.36 7.13
CA ALA A 442 42.38 -45.28 7.44
C ALA A 442 43.51 -44.85 6.47
N ARG A 443 43.40 -43.57 6.07
CA ARG A 443 44.46 -42.53 5.95
C ARG A 443 45.56 -42.63 4.88
N GLN A 444 45.66 -41.48 4.19
CA GLN A 444 46.86 -40.74 3.78
C GLN A 444 47.55 -41.01 2.42
N ASP A 445 47.80 -39.86 1.78
CA ASP A 445 48.96 -39.47 0.98
C ASP A 445 49.23 -40.10 -0.42
N ARG A 446 49.06 -39.21 -1.40
CA ARG A 446 50.07 -38.82 -2.42
C ARG A 446 50.32 -39.62 -3.70
N ASP A 447 50.63 -38.79 -4.71
CA ASP A 447 51.61 -38.96 -5.79
C ASP A 447 51.29 -39.77 -7.06
N LEU A 448 51.14 -38.98 -8.14
CA LEU A 448 51.97 -39.01 -9.36
C LEU A 448 51.74 -40.06 -10.48
N ASP A 449 51.23 -39.51 -11.60
CA ASP A 449 51.92 -39.41 -12.91
C ASP A 449 51.76 -40.53 -13.96
N ARG A 450 51.69 -40.09 -15.25
CA ARG A 450 51.85 -40.85 -16.53
C ARG A 450 50.72 -41.83 -16.92
N ARG A 451 50.29 -41.98 -18.19
CA ARG A 451 50.73 -41.58 -19.57
C ARG A 451 49.50 -41.79 -20.51
N ALA A 452 49.42 -41.48 -21.82
CA ALA A 452 50.24 -40.86 -22.90
C ALA A 452 49.28 -40.65 -24.12
N ALA A 453 49.59 -39.94 -25.23
CA ALA A 453 50.47 -38.82 -25.60
C ALA A 453 50.23 -38.50 -27.12
N VAL A 454 50.97 -37.54 -27.72
CA VAL A 454 50.96 -37.20 -29.19
C VAL A 454 49.69 -36.47 -29.64
N ALA A 455 49.69 -35.37 -30.42
CA ALA A 455 50.70 -34.35 -30.83
C ALA A 455 49.93 -33.08 -31.31
N GLY A 456 50.53 -31.92 -31.62
CA GLY A 456 51.94 -31.51 -31.60
C GLY A 456 52.10 -29.97 -31.55
N ARG A 457 53.31 -29.50 -31.23
CA ARG A 457 53.78 -28.10 -31.10
C ARG A 457 55.01 -27.90 -32.03
N PRO A 458 55.77 -26.76 -32.07
CA PRO A 458 55.78 -25.51 -31.27
C PRO A 458 55.51 -24.27 -32.18
N ALA A 459 55.89 -23.00 -31.95
CA ALA A 459 56.56 -22.21 -30.87
C ALA A 459 56.11 -20.72 -31.04
N GLY A 460 56.45 -19.72 -30.21
CA GLY A 460 57.20 -19.65 -28.94
C GLY A 460 57.18 -18.20 -28.40
N GLY A 461 57.42 -17.99 -27.09
CA GLY A 461 57.49 -16.66 -26.45
C GLY A 461 58.87 -15.98 -26.56
N PRO A 462 59.27 -15.04 -25.67
CA PRO A 462 58.94 -15.02 -24.23
C PRO A 462 58.61 -13.65 -23.57
N HIS A 463 58.21 -13.72 -22.30
CA HIS A 463 58.15 -12.64 -21.30
C HIS A 463 59.54 -12.03 -20.96
N PRO A 464 59.58 -10.88 -20.26
CA PRO A 464 60.01 -10.93 -18.85
C PRO A 464 59.16 -10.06 -17.89
N SER A 465 59.67 -9.83 -16.68
CA SER A 465 58.94 -9.54 -15.44
C SER A 465 59.54 -8.40 -14.58
N PHE A 466 58.70 -7.81 -13.71
CA PHE A 466 59.00 -7.13 -12.42
C PHE A 466 60.18 -6.13 -12.28
N ALA A 467 59.87 -4.86 -11.97
CA ALA A 467 60.62 -4.04 -11.00
C ALA A 467 59.81 -2.82 -10.47
N ARG A 468 60.00 -2.44 -9.20
CA ARG A 468 59.42 -1.23 -8.56
C ARG A 468 60.37 -0.01 -8.69
N ARG A 469 59.85 1.20 -8.95
CA ARG A 469 59.96 2.41 -8.08
C ARG A 469 59.41 3.70 -8.73
N ARG A 470 59.01 4.64 -7.86
CA ARG A 470 58.44 5.99 -8.14
C ARG A 470 59.42 6.92 -8.86
N LEU A 471 58.91 7.97 -9.54
CA LEU A 471 59.44 9.36 -9.48
C LEU A 471 58.50 10.40 -10.16
N HIS A 472 57.90 11.29 -9.34
CA HIS A 472 57.69 12.75 -9.50
C HIS A 472 57.17 13.49 -10.77
N ARG A 473 56.38 14.55 -10.46
CA ARG A 473 56.21 15.87 -11.15
C ARG A 473 55.33 15.91 -12.43
N ALA A 474 54.64 17.02 -12.76
CA ALA A 474 54.27 18.23 -12.00
C ALA A 474 53.18 19.05 -12.73
N TYR A 475 52.42 19.85 -11.96
CA TYR A 475 51.66 21.01 -12.43
C TYR A 475 52.57 22.09 -13.06
N PRO A 476 52.05 22.93 -13.97
CA PRO A 476 52.45 24.32 -14.08
C PRO A 476 51.68 25.18 -13.05
N ALA A 477 52.39 26.04 -12.33
CA ALA A 477 51.80 27.01 -11.41
C ALA A 477 52.55 28.36 -11.50
N GLY A 478 51.85 29.46 -11.24
CA GLY A 478 52.44 30.80 -11.09
C GLY A 478 51.73 31.88 -11.92
N ALA A 479 51.39 33.05 -11.39
CA ALA A 479 51.55 33.50 -10.01
C ALA A 479 50.56 34.63 -9.64
N SER A 480 50.39 34.84 -8.33
CA SER A 480 49.36 35.69 -7.71
C SER A 480 49.60 37.20 -7.84
N GLY A 481 48.51 37.98 -7.77
CA GLY A 481 48.53 39.43 -7.59
C GLY A 481 47.28 39.91 -6.85
N CYS A 482 47.40 40.17 -5.55
CA CYS A 482 46.31 40.66 -4.70
C CYS A 482 46.01 42.14 -4.97
N LEU A 483 44.74 42.53 -5.11
CA LEU A 483 44.23 43.87 -4.76
C LEU A 483 42.70 43.88 -4.66
N ARG A 484 42.17 44.89 -3.95
CA ARG A 484 40.76 44.97 -3.51
C ARG A 484 39.83 45.63 -4.55
N SER A 485 38.54 45.52 -4.26
CA SER A 485 37.44 46.44 -4.58
C SER A 485 36.68 46.26 -5.90
N GLY A 486 35.35 46.26 -5.78
CA GLY A 486 34.51 47.28 -6.39
C GLY A 486 34.06 47.08 -7.84
N GLN A 487 32.73 46.90 -7.98
CA GLN A 487 31.93 47.15 -9.19
C GLN A 487 32.10 46.19 -10.39
N ARG A 488 30.98 45.58 -10.81
CA ARG A 488 30.80 44.98 -12.14
C ARG A 488 30.46 46.08 -13.17
N PRO A 489 31.13 46.10 -14.33
CA PRO A 489 30.57 46.62 -15.59
C PRO A 489 30.19 45.47 -16.57
N PRO A 490 29.44 45.74 -17.66
CA PRO A 490 28.60 44.74 -18.33
C PRO A 490 29.01 44.32 -19.77
N PHE A 491 28.15 43.52 -20.42
CA PHE A 491 28.20 42.92 -21.79
C PHE A 491 29.05 41.64 -21.92
N ALA A 492 28.62 40.59 -22.64
CA ALA A 492 28.02 40.59 -23.98
C ALA A 492 27.09 39.38 -24.29
N GLN A 493 26.26 39.52 -25.33
CA GLN A 493 25.45 38.44 -25.93
C GLN A 493 26.30 37.45 -26.75
N PRO A 494 25.83 36.19 -26.92
CA PRO A 494 26.19 35.36 -28.07
C PRO A 494 24.96 34.85 -28.88
N VAL A 495 24.84 35.42 -30.07
CA VAL A 495 24.46 34.86 -31.38
C VAL A 495 23.92 33.41 -31.46
N SER A 496 22.81 33.24 -32.18
CA SER A 496 22.20 31.94 -32.56
C SER A 496 22.93 31.20 -33.70
N PRO A 497 22.96 29.85 -33.66
CA PRO A 497 22.99 28.99 -34.85
C PRO A 497 21.60 28.35 -35.09
N GLY A 498 21.15 27.99 -36.29
CA GLY A 498 21.87 27.84 -37.56
C GLY A 498 21.48 26.50 -38.19
N MET A 499 20.29 26.41 -38.79
CA MET A 499 19.76 25.15 -39.35
C MET A 499 20.63 24.61 -40.51
N THR A 500 20.99 23.33 -40.46
CA THR A 500 21.35 22.52 -41.63
C THR A 500 20.70 21.15 -41.54
N GLY A 501 19.69 20.90 -42.36
CA GLY A 501 19.04 19.59 -42.47
C GLY A 501 19.79 18.66 -43.43
N TRP A 502 19.82 17.37 -43.11
CA TRP A 502 20.20 16.29 -44.04
C TRP A 502 19.06 15.28 -44.08
N SER A 503 18.39 15.21 -45.23
CA SER A 503 17.33 14.25 -45.51
C SER A 503 17.90 12.92 -45.99
N LEU A 504 17.40 11.81 -45.47
CA LEU A 504 17.57 10.48 -46.08
C LEU A 504 16.24 9.95 -46.56
N THR A 505 16.21 9.53 -47.83
CA THR A 505 15.02 9.11 -48.57
C THR A 505 15.03 7.61 -48.85
N HIS A 506 13.97 6.90 -48.48
CA HIS A 506 13.46 5.69 -49.13
C HIS A 506 11.93 5.89 -49.30
N GLY A 507 11.24 5.50 -50.38
CA GLY A 507 11.70 4.86 -51.61
C GLY A 507 10.72 3.77 -52.09
N GLY A 508 9.52 4.11 -52.58
CA GLY A 508 8.53 3.10 -52.98
C GLY A 508 7.40 3.61 -53.91
N PHE A 509 7.32 3.01 -55.10
CA PHE A 509 6.26 3.18 -56.12
C PHE A 509 4.90 2.65 -55.61
N GLY A 510 3.71 3.03 -56.11
CA GLY A 510 3.37 3.94 -57.21
C GLY A 510 2.36 3.34 -58.23
N ARG A 511 1.07 3.70 -58.12
CA ARG A 511 -0.04 3.60 -59.12
C ARG A 511 -1.33 4.12 -58.44
N GLY A 512 -2.27 4.84 -59.07
CA GLY A 512 -2.29 5.44 -60.40
C GLY A 512 -3.73 5.75 -60.86
N GLY A 513 -4.07 7.04 -61.04
CA GLY A 513 -5.39 7.54 -61.49
C GLY A 513 -6.26 8.08 -60.34
N GLY A 514 -7.08 9.12 -60.52
CA GLY A 514 -7.30 10.00 -61.68
C GLY A 514 -8.33 11.09 -61.31
N ALA A 515 -8.13 12.34 -61.77
CA ALA A 515 -8.82 13.51 -61.21
C ALA A 515 -10.20 13.85 -61.84
N GLY A 516 -11.00 14.61 -61.09
CA GLY A 516 -12.25 15.26 -61.53
C GLY A 516 -13.44 14.89 -60.62
N GLY A 517 -14.36 15.79 -60.24
CA GLY A 517 -14.51 17.22 -60.54
C GLY A 517 -15.72 17.79 -59.77
N ALA A 518 -15.94 19.11 -59.83
CA ALA A 518 -17.00 19.77 -59.04
C ALA A 518 -18.44 19.39 -59.46
N GLY A 519 -19.38 19.38 -58.51
CA GLY A 519 -20.81 19.17 -58.79
C GLY A 519 -21.72 19.53 -57.60
N ARG A 520 -22.78 20.32 -57.85
CA ARG A 520 -23.76 20.76 -56.86
C ARG A 520 -24.96 19.79 -56.75
N GLY A 521 -25.42 19.57 -55.51
CA GLY A 521 -26.84 19.70 -55.14
C GLY A 521 -27.76 18.47 -55.19
N GLY A 522 -28.63 18.39 -54.18
CA GLY A 522 -29.99 17.83 -54.35
C GLY A 522 -30.36 16.55 -53.59
N GLY A 523 -30.77 16.70 -52.33
CA GLY A 523 -32.02 16.11 -51.79
C GLY A 523 -32.21 14.59 -51.63
N GLY A 524 -32.46 14.18 -50.37
CA GLY A 524 -33.63 13.34 -50.08
C GLY A 524 -33.43 11.93 -49.51
N GLY A 525 -33.42 11.82 -48.17
CA GLY A 525 -34.24 10.84 -47.43
C GLY A 525 -33.72 9.42 -47.16
N GLY A 526 -33.86 8.99 -45.89
CA GLY A 526 -34.16 7.59 -45.55
C GLY A 526 -33.09 6.82 -44.77
N GLY A 527 -33.12 6.94 -43.44
CA GLY A 527 -32.18 6.32 -42.49
C GLY A 527 -31.95 4.80 -42.53
N ALA A 528 -30.80 4.42 -41.98
CA ALA A 528 -30.57 3.24 -41.15
C ALA A 528 -29.38 3.54 -40.22
N GLY A 529 -29.39 3.04 -38.98
CA GLY A 529 -28.39 3.39 -37.97
C GLY A 529 -27.08 2.59 -38.07
N GLY A 530 -26.00 3.17 -37.54
CA GLY A 530 -24.73 2.51 -37.31
C GLY A 530 -23.94 3.31 -36.26
N GLY A 531 -23.54 2.66 -35.17
CA GLY A 531 -22.77 3.31 -34.10
C GLY A 531 -21.38 3.67 -34.59
N GLY A 532 -21.04 4.95 -34.56
CA GLY A 532 -19.68 5.44 -34.81
C GLY A 532 -18.98 5.69 -33.49
N GLY A 533 -17.98 4.88 -33.15
CA GLY A 533 -17.03 5.23 -32.10
C GLY A 533 -16.29 6.50 -32.48
N SER A 534 -16.23 7.47 -31.57
CA SER A 534 -15.52 8.74 -31.78
C SER A 534 -14.00 8.49 -31.83
N ALA A 535 -13.45 8.41 -33.03
CA ALA A 535 -12.00 8.45 -33.23
C ALA A 535 -11.46 9.77 -32.67
N GLY A 536 -10.66 9.68 -31.60
CA GLY A 536 -10.06 10.85 -30.95
C GLY A 536 -9.19 11.64 -31.93
N VAL A 537 -9.44 12.94 -32.03
CA VAL A 537 -8.64 13.85 -32.86
C VAL A 537 -7.34 14.16 -32.10
N PHE A 538 -6.30 13.36 -32.36
CA PHE A 538 -4.95 13.63 -31.83
C PHE A 538 -4.38 14.90 -32.47
N VAL A 539 -4.48 16.02 -31.76
CA VAL A 539 -3.76 17.25 -32.08
C VAL A 539 -2.32 17.13 -31.57
N SER A 540 -1.39 16.83 -32.47
CA SER A 540 0.04 16.88 -32.15
C SER A 540 0.47 18.32 -31.85
N LEU A 541 0.87 18.58 -30.60
CA LEU A 541 1.41 19.87 -30.18
C LEU A 541 2.91 20.00 -30.55
N PRO A 542 3.40 21.22 -30.84
CA PRO A 542 4.78 21.49 -31.27
C PRO A 542 5.80 21.44 -30.10
N PRO A 543 7.13 21.56 -30.37
CA PRO A 543 8.17 21.23 -29.40
C PRO A 543 8.17 22.03 -28.09
N SER A 544 8.68 21.38 -27.04
CA SER A 544 8.68 21.77 -25.61
C SER A 544 8.98 23.23 -25.27
N GLY A 545 9.90 23.87 -26.01
CA GLY A 545 10.26 25.28 -25.79
C GLY A 545 9.11 26.29 -25.94
N ARG A 546 7.97 25.90 -26.55
CA ARG A 546 6.79 26.76 -26.66
C ARG A 546 5.84 26.64 -25.46
N THR A 547 5.75 25.46 -24.85
CA THR A 547 4.88 25.18 -23.70
C THR A 547 5.37 25.90 -22.44
N VAL A 548 6.68 25.80 -22.15
CA VAL A 548 7.34 26.46 -21.01
C VAL A 548 7.12 27.98 -21.02
N GLY A 549 7.38 28.63 -22.16
CA GLY A 549 7.22 30.08 -22.31
C GLY A 549 5.77 30.54 -22.18
N MET A 550 4.79 29.68 -22.47
CA MET A 550 3.38 29.96 -22.20
C MET A 550 3.06 29.84 -20.71
N ILE A 551 3.58 28.84 -19.99
CA ILE A 551 3.25 28.65 -18.57
C ILE A 551 3.86 29.75 -17.69
N ASN A 552 5.04 30.27 -18.00
CA ASN A 552 5.67 31.33 -17.21
C ASN A 552 4.77 32.59 -17.06
N GLY A 553 3.93 32.90 -18.05
CA GLY A 553 2.98 34.04 -17.95
C GLY A 553 1.92 33.88 -16.86
N LEU A 554 1.60 32.64 -16.46
CA LEU A 554 0.68 32.35 -15.35
C LEU A 554 1.26 32.78 -14.00
N PHE A 555 2.57 32.68 -13.81
CA PHE A 555 3.27 32.94 -12.54
C PHE A 555 4.00 34.29 -12.51
N SER A 556 3.97 35.06 -13.60
CA SER A 556 4.52 36.42 -13.66
C SER A 556 3.63 37.38 -14.46
N PRO A 557 2.32 37.48 -14.18
CA PRO A 557 1.43 38.41 -14.88
C PRO A 557 1.75 39.85 -14.51
N GLY A 558 1.80 40.74 -15.50
CA GLY A 558 1.96 42.19 -15.28
C GLY A 558 0.67 42.89 -14.82
N SER A 559 -0.48 42.22 -14.93
CA SER A 559 -1.81 42.76 -14.64
C SER A 559 -2.85 41.65 -14.47
N ILE A 560 -3.79 41.82 -13.53
CA ILE A 560 -4.78 40.80 -13.18
C ILE A 560 -6.19 41.39 -13.15
N ALA A 561 -7.19 40.69 -13.70
CA ALA A 561 -8.60 41.01 -13.51
C ALA A 561 -9.36 39.90 -12.78
N VAL A 562 -10.24 40.27 -11.86
CA VAL A 562 -11.08 39.33 -11.09
C VAL A 562 -12.54 39.44 -11.54
N ALA A 563 -12.95 38.50 -12.40
CA ALA A 563 -14.32 38.38 -12.86
C ALA A 563 -15.21 37.69 -11.81
N GLY A 564 -16.23 38.40 -11.33
CA GLY A 564 -17.05 37.96 -10.19
C GLY A 564 -16.66 38.59 -8.85
N ALA A 565 -15.80 39.63 -8.85
CA ALA A 565 -15.58 40.47 -7.68
C ALA A 565 -16.91 41.02 -7.13
N SER A 566 -17.12 40.98 -5.81
CA SER A 566 -18.42 41.33 -5.20
C SER A 566 -18.27 42.17 -3.93
N ARG A 567 -19.25 43.04 -3.65
CA ARG A 567 -19.30 43.78 -2.38
C ARG A 567 -19.56 42.86 -1.18
N ASP A 568 -20.15 41.68 -1.39
CA ASP A 568 -20.29 40.66 -0.36
C ASP A 568 -18.93 40.02 -0.03
N ARG A 569 -18.48 40.14 1.22
CA ARG A 569 -17.23 39.56 1.72
C ARG A 569 -17.23 38.02 1.80
N ARG A 570 -18.39 37.38 1.64
CA ARG A 570 -18.51 35.92 1.60
C ARG A 570 -18.29 35.33 0.20
N ALA A 571 -18.40 36.14 -0.86
CA ALA A 571 -18.25 35.68 -2.23
C ALA A 571 -16.79 35.31 -2.56
N VAL A 572 -16.59 34.23 -3.32
CA VAL A 572 -15.26 33.73 -3.71
C VAL A 572 -14.45 34.79 -4.48
N GLY A 573 -15.05 35.41 -5.51
CA GLY A 573 -14.41 36.50 -6.25
C GLY A 573 -14.08 37.74 -5.41
N ARG A 574 -14.72 37.91 -4.23
CA ARG A 574 -14.31 38.96 -3.28
C ARG A 574 -13.09 38.54 -2.46
N ARG A 575 -13.03 37.28 -2.02
CA ARG A 575 -11.85 36.75 -1.31
C ARG A 575 -10.59 36.77 -2.18
N ILE A 576 -10.71 36.42 -3.46
CA ILE A 576 -9.60 36.50 -4.43
C ILE A 576 -9.12 37.95 -4.60
N LEU A 577 -10.06 38.91 -4.72
CA LEU A 577 -9.70 40.32 -4.82
C LEU A 577 -9.04 40.83 -3.53
N ASP A 578 -9.59 40.52 -2.36
CA ASP A 578 -8.99 40.89 -1.07
C ASP A 578 -7.59 40.25 -0.94
N ALA A 579 -7.39 38.98 -1.33
CA ALA A 579 -6.09 38.29 -1.29
C ALA A 579 -5.02 38.90 -2.22
N LEU A 580 -5.40 39.37 -3.42
CA LEU A 580 -4.50 40.07 -4.34
C LEU A 580 -4.13 41.49 -3.87
N VAL A 581 -5.01 42.15 -3.10
CA VAL A 581 -4.85 43.56 -2.68
C VAL A 581 -4.27 43.70 -1.28
N GLU A 582 -4.56 42.76 -0.38
CA GLU A 582 -3.94 42.63 0.94
C GLU A 582 -2.59 41.89 0.86
N GLY A 583 -2.39 41.09 -0.20
CA GLY A 583 -1.11 40.48 -0.56
C GLY A 583 -0.15 41.43 -1.28
N PRO A 584 1.10 41.01 -1.54
CA PRO A 584 2.17 41.90 -2.01
C PRO A 584 2.28 42.03 -3.54
N PHE A 585 1.21 41.76 -4.30
CA PHE A 585 1.23 41.87 -5.76
C PHE A 585 1.32 43.34 -6.20
N GLU A 586 2.44 43.76 -6.79
CA GLU A 586 2.68 45.16 -7.14
C GLU A 586 2.03 45.61 -8.46
N GLY A 587 1.45 44.68 -9.24
CA GLY A 587 0.78 44.95 -10.50
C GLY A 587 -0.65 45.52 -10.35
N PRO A 588 -1.21 46.16 -11.39
CA PRO A 588 -2.60 46.60 -11.39
C PRO A 588 -3.59 45.42 -11.30
N VAL A 589 -4.52 45.53 -10.33
CA VAL A 589 -5.63 44.60 -10.13
C VAL A 589 -6.96 45.27 -10.49
N TYR A 590 -7.76 44.63 -11.34
CA TYR A 590 -9.06 45.13 -11.82
C TYR A 590 -10.21 44.29 -11.27
N ALA A 591 -11.19 44.91 -10.60
CA ALA A 591 -12.41 44.24 -10.15
C ALA A 591 -13.48 44.30 -11.26
N ILE A 592 -14.09 43.17 -11.64
CA ILE A 592 -15.17 43.15 -12.64
C ILE A 592 -16.50 42.79 -11.97
N ASN A 593 -17.44 43.73 -12.03
CA ASN A 593 -18.79 43.60 -11.50
C ASN A 593 -19.79 44.49 -12.28
N PRO A 594 -20.84 43.95 -12.90
CA PRO A 594 -21.80 44.72 -13.71
C PRO A 594 -22.53 45.87 -13.00
N ALA A 595 -22.61 45.86 -11.67
CA ALA A 595 -23.46 46.77 -10.89
C ALA A 595 -22.70 47.62 -9.84
N ALA A 596 -21.49 47.23 -9.45
CA ALA A 596 -20.68 47.96 -8.48
C ALA A 596 -19.70 48.90 -9.20
N THR A 597 -19.59 50.15 -8.72
CA THR A 597 -18.53 51.07 -9.17
C THR A 597 -17.21 50.87 -8.45
N HIS A 598 -17.25 50.26 -7.25
CA HIS A 598 -16.09 49.91 -6.44
C HIS A 598 -16.37 48.62 -5.64
N VAL A 599 -15.34 47.81 -5.44
CA VAL A 599 -15.34 46.62 -4.58
C VAL A 599 -14.06 46.63 -3.75
N GLY A 600 -14.16 46.53 -2.42
CA GLY A 600 -12.96 46.53 -1.56
C GLY A 600 -12.07 47.77 -1.69
N SER A 601 -12.66 48.93 -2.04
CA SER A 601 -11.95 50.17 -2.43
C SER A 601 -11.23 50.14 -3.78
N VAL A 602 -11.19 48.99 -4.48
CA VAL A 602 -10.73 48.89 -5.87
C VAL A 602 -11.84 49.40 -6.81
N PRO A 603 -11.52 50.23 -7.83
CA PRO A 603 -12.47 50.58 -8.88
C PRO A 603 -12.98 49.33 -9.60
N ALA A 604 -14.29 49.27 -9.82
CA ALA A 604 -14.92 48.13 -10.48
C ALA A 604 -15.47 48.51 -11.86
N HIS A 605 -15.22 47.65 -12.83
CA HIS A 605 -15.64 47.78 -14.22
C HIS A 605 -16.81 46.84 -14.52
N PRO A 606 -17.76 47.21 -15.38
CA PRO A 606 -18.93 46.37 -15.66
C PRO A 606 -18.60 45.10 -16.47
N SER A 607 -17.48 45.12 -17.21
CA SER A 607 -17.00 44.05 -18.09
C SER A 607 -15.46 44.17 -18.24
N LEU A 608 -14.78 43.17 -18.79
CA LEU A 608 -13.32 43.21 -19.02
C LEU A 608 -12.95 44.26 -20.07
N SER A 609 -13.71 44.35 -21.16
CA SER A 609 -13.52 45.35 -22.23
C SER A 609 -13.62 46.79 -21.71
N ALA A 610 -14.41 47.04 -20.65
CA ALA A 610 -14.54 48.35 -20.02
C ALA A 610 -13.32 48.79 -19.18
N ILE A 611 -12.28 47.96 -19.04
CA ILE A 611 -10.98 48.35 -18.47
C ILE A 611 -10.23 49.30 -19.42
N GLY A 612 -10.34 49.08 -20.73
CA GLY A 612 -9.66 49.89 -21.76
C GLY A 612 -8.13 49.76 -21.78
N LYS A 613 -7.59 48.69 -21.19
CA LYS A 613 -6.16 48.33 -21.13
C LYS A 613 -6.02 46.82 -21.32
N PRO A 614 -4.86 46.31 -21.78
CA PRO A 614 -4.58 44.88 -21.76
C PRO A 614 -4.61 44.35 -20.31
N VAL A 615 -4.94 43.08 -20.17
CA VAL A 615 -4.89 42.29 -18.94
C VAL A 615 -4.14 41.01 -19.26
N ASP A 616 -3.19 40.59 -18.44
CA ASP A 616 -2.38 39.39 -18.72
C ASP A 616 -3.08 38.11 -18.21
N LEU A 617 -3.65 38.18 -17.00
CA LEU A 617 -4.34 37.07 -16.32
C LEU A 617 -5.77 37.45 -15.89
N VAL A 618 -6.76 36.60 -16.19
CA VAL A 618 -8.14 36.77 -15.70
C VAL A 618 -8.53 35.62 -14.77
N VAL A 619 -8.87 35.92 -13.52
CA VAL A 619 -9.43 34.96 -12.56
C VAL A 619 -10.96 34.99 -12.64
N VAL A 620 -11.58 33.86 -12.96
CA VAL A 620 -13.01 33.73 -13.25
C VAL A 620 -13.72 33.01 -12.10
N ALA A 621 -14.52 33.77 -11.36
CA ALA A 621 -15.31 33.33 -10.21
C ALA A 621 -16.80 33.75 -10.34
N VAL A 622 -17.38 33.51 -11.53
CA VAL A 622 -18.80 33.73 -11.87
C VAL A 622 -19.57 32.41 -11.95
N PRO A 623 -20.92 32.37 -11.86
CA PRO A 623 -21.68 31.13 -12.05
C PRO A 623 -21.36 30.46 -13.40
N ALA A 624 -21.25 29.11 -13.44
CA ALA A 624 -20.79 28.31 -14.58
C ALA A 624 -21.34 28.77 -15.95
N LYS A 625 -22.65 29.03 -16.03
CA LYS A 625 -23.36 29.51 -17.22
C LYS A 625 -22.85 30.84 -17.82
N LEU A 626 -22.03 31.60 -17.11
CA LEU A 626 -21.41 32.86 -17.59
C LEU A 626 -19.92 32.71 -17.89
N VAL A 627 -19.30 31.56 -17.59
CA VAL A 627 -17.85 31.36 -17.73
C VAL A 627 -17.41 31.47 -19.19
N HIS A 628 -18.14 30.84 -20.13
CA HIS A 628 -17.84 30.92 -21.56
C HIS A 628 -17.85 32.35 -22.10
N GLU A 629 -18.81 33.18 -21.67
CA GLU A 629 -18.91 34.59 -22.05
C GLU A 629 -17.72 35.40 -21.51
N VAL A 630 -17.38 35.21 -20.23
CA VAL A 630 -16.24 35.88 -19.59
C VAL A 630 -14.89 35.44 -20.17
N VAL A 631 -14.73 34.16 -20.50
CA VAL A 631 -13.50 33.62 -21.12
C VAL A 631 -13.37 34.09 -22.57
N ALA A 632 -14.46 34.21 -23.32
CA ALA A 632 -14.44 34.86 -24.63
C ALA A 632 -14.02 36.35 -24.51
N GLU A 633 -14.57 37.10 -23.55
CA GLU A 633 -14.17 38.50 -23.33
C GLU A 633 -12.72 38.64 -22.83
N ALA A 634 -12.21 37.67 -22.07
CA ALA A 634 -10.80 37.62 -21.65
C ALA A 634 -9.84 37.53 -22.85
N ALA A 635 -10.18 36.71 -23.86
CA ALA A 635 -9.42 36.65 -25.10
C ALA A 635 -9.47 37.98 -25.88
N ASP A 636 -10.64 38.62 -25.94
CA ASP A 636 -10.83 39.89 -26.67
C ASP A 636 -10.04 41.07 -26.05
N VAL A 637 -9.75 41.04 -24.73
CA VAL A 637 -8.85 42.00 -24.08
C VAL A 637 -7.37 41.61 -24.11
N GLY A 638 -7.04 40.46 -24.71
CA GLY A 638 -5.67 40.00 -24.92
C GLY A 638 -5.05 39.23 -23.74
N ALA A 639 -5.86 38.64 -22.87
CA ALA A 639 -5.35 37.78 -21.80
C ALA A 639 -4.63 36.56 -22.38
N GLY A 640 -3.44 36.25 -21.86
CA GLY A 640 -2.75 35.00 -22.16
C GLY A 640 -3.29 33.83 -21.34
N HIS A 641 -3.82 34.13 -20.15
CA HIS A 641 -4.16 33.14 -19.14
C HIS A 641 -5.51 33.40 -18.49
N VAL A 642 -6.23 32.31 -18.22
CA VAL A 642 -7.44 32.33 -17.39
C VAL A 642 -7.33 31.30 -16.25
N VAL A 643 -7.82 31.65 -15.07
CA VAL A 643 -7.91 30.75 -13.92
C VAL A 643 -9.39 30.61 -13.58
N VAL A 644 -10.00 29.47 -13.93
CA VAL A 644 -11.43 29.25 -13.76
C VAL A 644 -11.68 28.55 -12.43
N VAL A 645 -12.02 29.35 -11.43
CA VAL A 645 -12.34 28.88 -10.08
C VAL A 645 -13.71 28.21 -10.01
N SER A 646 -14.63 28.62 -10.89
CA SER A 646 -16.01 28.14 -10.91
C SER A 646 -16.13 26.63 -11.13
N ALA A 647 -16.89 25.97 -10.25
CA ALA A 647 -17.45 24.63 -10.45
C ALA A 647 -18.74 24.66 -11.28
N GLY A 648 -19.29 23.49 -11.60
CA GLY A 648 -20.44 23.28 -12.49
C GLY A 648 -20.05 22.67 -13.85
N PHE A 649 -18.97 21.90 -13.89
CA PHE A 649 -18.34 21.35 -15.10
C PHE A 649 -18.28 19.81 -15.02
N ALA A 650 -17.21 19.14 -15.48
CA ALA A 650 -17.19 17.68 -15.60
C ALA A 650 -17.52 16.94 -14.30
N GLU A 651 -17.20 17.49 -13.13
CA GLU A 651 -17.57 16.94 -11.82
C GLU A 651 -19.09 16.91 -11.54
N SER A 652 -19.88 17.63 -12.34
CA SER A 652 -21.34 17.69 -12.28
C SER A 652 -22.04 16.71 -13.25
N GLY A 653 -21.29 15.82 -13.91
CA GLY A 653 -21.82 14.80 -14.85
C GLY A 653 -21.75 15.21 -16.32
N ASP A 654 -22.42 14.45 -17.19
CA ASP A 654 -22.25 14.50 -18.66
C ASP A 654 -22.52 15.88 -19.29
N GLU A 655 -23.55 16.60 -18.84
CA GLU A 655 -23.84 17.96 -19.32
C GLU A 655 -22.71 18.94 -18.96
N GLY A 656 -22.16 18.82 -17.74
CA GLY A 656 -21.05 19.62 -17.27
C GLY A 656 -19.72 19.23 -17.94
N ARG A 657 -19.56 17.96 -18.33
CA ARG A 657 -18.44 17.49 -19.16
C ARG A 657 -18.50 18.11 -20.55
N ALA A 658 -19.65 18.07 -21.23
CA ALA A 658 -19.82 18.72 -22.53
C ALA A 658 -19.52 20.23 -22.46
N ALA A 659 -20.02 20.91 -21.42
CA ALA A 659 -19.70 22.32 -21.18
C ALA A 659 -18.22 22.57 -20.87
N GLN A 660 -17.50 21.62 -20.29
CA GLN A 660 -16.06 21.71 -20.06
C GLN A 660 -15.27 21.54 -21.37
N ASP A 661 -15.67 20.58 -22.20
CA ASP A 661 -15.02 20.31 -23.48
C ASP A 661 -15.20 21.49 -24.46
N GLU A 662 -16.38 22.13 -24.47
CA GLU A 662 -16.63 23.40 -25.16
C GLU A 662 -15.75 24.54 -24.63
N LEU A 663 -15.57 24.65 -23.31
CA LEU A 663 -14.73 25.68 -22.68
C LEU A 663 -13.25 25.50 -23.05
N ALA A 664 -12.75 24.26 -23.00
CA ALA A 664 -11.37 23.93 -23.39
C ALA A 664 -11.12 24.22 -24.88
N ALA A 665 -12.08 23.89 -25.74
CA ALA A 665 -12.02 24.22 -27.16
C ALA A 665 -11.97 25.74 -27.41
N LEU A 666 -12.76 26.54 -26.69
CA LEU A 666 -12.74 28.00 -26.76
C LEU A 666 -11.38 28.58 -26.35
N VAL A 667 -10.81 28.10 -25.24
CA VAL A 667 -9.48 28.51 -24.74
C VAL A 667 -8.40 28.24 -25.80
N ALA A 668 -8.41 27.03 -26.37
CA ALA A 668 -7.47 26.62 -27.41
C ALA A 668 -7.63 27.40 -28.73
N GLU A 669 -8.87 27.62 -29.20
CA GLU A 669 -9.16 28.41 -30.42
C GLU A 669 -8.69 29.87 -30.28
N ARG A 670 -8.79 30.44 -29.07
CA ARG A 670 -8.37 31.81 -28.77
C ARG A 670 -6.88 31.94 -28.44
N GLY A 671 -6.14 30.83 -28.35
CA GLY A 671 -4.70 30.83 -28.07
C GLY A 671 -4.33 31.22 -26.63
N MET A 672 -5.27 31.10 -25.70
CA MET A 672 -5.04 31.27 -24.26
C MET A 672 -4.64 29.94 -23.62
N ARG A 673 -4.22 29.96 -22.35
CA ARG A 673 -4.15 28.78 -21.49
C ARG A 673 -5.04 28.91 -20.24
N MET A 674 -5.55 27.80 -19.73
CA MET A 674 -6.49 27.74 -18.60
C MET A 674 -6.03 26.81 -17.48
N VAL A 675 -6.09 27.30 -16.24
CA VAL A 675 -6.11 26.46 -15.02
C VAL A 675 -7.56 26.21 -14.61
N GLY A 676 -7.88 24.97 -14.24
CA GLY A 676 -9.22 24.54 -13.87
C GLY A 676 -9.99 23.87 -15.02
N PRO A 677 -11.34 23.98 -15.07
CA PRO A 677 -12.21 24.67 -14.11
C PRO A 677 -12.23 23.99 -12.73
N ASN A 678 -13.08 24.47 -11.80
CA ASN A 678 -13.26 23.90 -10.47
C ASN A 678 -11.95 23.84 -9.65
N CYS A 679 -11.21 24.95 -9.57
CA CYS A 679 -9.92 25.04 -8.87
C CYS A 679 -9.92 26.07 -7.72
N LEU A 680 -8.97 25.95 -6.79
CA LEU A 680 -8.70 26.97 -5.76
C LEU A 680 -8.10 28.26 -6.37
N GLY A 681 -7.31 28.11 -7.45
CA GLY A 681 -6.51 29.16 -8.07
C GLY A 681 -5.01 28.85 -8.05
N VAL A 682 -4.18 29.88 -8.24
CA VAL A 682 -2.71 29.77 -8.33
C VAL A 682 -2.00 30.76 -7.40
N LEU A 683 -0.82 30.38 -6.90
CA LEU A 683 0.08 31.22 -6.12
C LEU A 683 1.47 31.26 -6.76
N ALA A 684 2.13 32.41 -6.68
CA ALA A 684 3.56 32.57 -6.99
C ALA A 684 4.25 33.29 -5.83
N THR A 685 5.31 32.70 -5.28
CA THR A 685 6.01 33.23 -4.08
C THR A 685 7.25 34.05 -4.41
N ASP A 686 7.64 34.14 -5.69
CA ASP A 686 8.73 35.00 -6.16
C ASP A 686 8.55 36.41 -5.55
N PRO A 687 9.54 36.93 -4.80
CA PRO A 687 9.43 38.23 -4.15
C PRO A 687 9.09 39.40 -5.08
N GLU A 688 9.43 39.32 -6.37
CA GLU A 688 9.14 40.35 -7.38
C GLU A 688 7.70 40.24 -7.96
N VAL A 689 6.99 39.13 -7.69
CA VAL A 689 5.61 38.90 -8.17
C VAL A 689 4.62 38.79 -7.00
N ASN A 690 4.90 37.90 -6.06
CA ASN A 690 4.18 37.69 -4.79
C ASN A 690 2.64 37.70 -4.92
N MET A 691 2.14 36.77 -5.72
CA MET A 691 0.74 36.73 -6.17
C MET A 691 -0.06 35.63 -5.47
N ASN A 692 -1.21 36.01 -4.89
CA ASN A 692 -2.26 35.09 -4.46
C ASN A 692 -3.50 35.22 -5.38
N ALA A 693 -3.47 34.58 -6.55
CA ALA A 693 -4.61 34.52 -7.48
C ALA A 693 -5.53 33.34 -7.13
N SER A 694 -5.90 33.25 -5.84
CA SER A 694 -6.70 32.17 -5.27
C SER A 694 -7.56 32.68 -4.11
N PHE A 695 -8.39 31.83 -3.51
CA PHE A 695 -9.08 32.11 -2.25
C PHE A 695 -8.49 31.36 -1.04
N ALA A 696 -7.23 30.94 -1.13
CA ALA A 696 -6.46 30.46 0.02
C ALA A 696 -6.26 31.60 1.04
N PRO A 697 -6.43 31.33 2.36
CA PRO A 697 -6.39 32.36 3.40
C PRO A 697 -4.98 32.88 3.71
N GLU A 698 -3.93 32.13 3.36
CA GLU A 698 -2.55 32.42 3.68
C GLU A 698 -1.64 32.11 2.49
N MET A 699 -0.50 32.81 2.39
CA MET A 699 0.58 32.45 1.47
C MET A 699 1.53 31.44 2.13
N PRO A 700 2.05 30.44 1.39
CA PRO A 700 3.14 29.60 1.86
C PRO A 700 4.43 30.42 2.02
N PRO A 701 5.43 29.93 2.77
CA PRO A 701 6.77 30.54 2.77
C PRO A 701 7.38 30.53 1.37
N VAL A 702 8.31 31.45 1.10
CA VAL A 702 9.13 31.43 -0.13
C VAL A 702 10.12 30.28 -0.06
N GLY A 703 10.22 29.49 -1.12
CA GLY A 703 11.22 28.43 -1.26
C GLY A 703 11.23 27.84 -2.66
N ASN A 704 11.63 26.58 -2.78
CA ASN A 704 11.95 25.93 -4.05
C ASN A 704 11.07 24.72 -4.39
N PHE A 705 9.96 24.50 -3.67
CA PHE A 705 9.01 23.43 -4.02
C PHE A 705 7.91 23.93 -4.96
N GLY A 706 7.86 23.39 -6.17
CA GLY A 706 6.70 23.57 -7.05
C GLY A 706 5.62 22.60 -6.60
N LEU A 707 4.38 23.06 -6.37
CA LEU A 707 3.31 22.19 -5.87
C LEU A 707 2.07 22.22 -6.76
N ALA A 708 1.58 21.04 -7.13
CA ALA A 708 0.33 20.88 -7.87
C ALA A 708 -0.64 19.98 -7.09
N SER A 709 -1.87 20.44 -6.89
CA SER A 709 -2.93 19.70 -6.18
C SER A 709 -4.21 19.65 -7.00
N GLN A 710 -4.70 18.45 -7.30
CA GLN A 710 -6.01 18.26 -7.93
C GLN A 710 -7.15 18.73 -7.00
N SER A 711 -7.10 18.36 -5.72
CA SER A 711 -8.03 18.85 -4.71
C SER A 711 -7.73 20.29 -4.28
N GLY A 712 -8.72 21.18 -4.41
CA GLY A 712 -8.63 22.56 -3.91
C GLY A 712 -8.70 22.66 -2.39
N ALA A 713 -9.59 21.88 -1.75
CA ALA A 713 -9.75 21.89 -0.29
C ALA A 713 -8.50 21.34 0.42
N LEU A 714 -7.93 20.23 -0.09
CA LEU A 714 -6.67 19.71 0.43
C LEU A 714 -5.50 20.65 0.10
N GLY A 715 -5.55 21.35 -1.03
CA GLY A 715 -4.58 22.40 -1.38
C GLY A 715 -4.42 23.47 -0.28
N ILE A 716 -5.52 23.91 0.35
CA ILE A 716 -5.47 24.84 1.49
C ILE A 716 -4.74 24.21 2.69
N ALA A 717 -5.08 22.97 3.04
CA ALA A 717 -4.43 22.25 4.15
C ALA A 717 -2.94 21.98 3.89
N ILE A 718 -2.57 21.73 2.62
CA ILE A 718 -1.20 21.56 2.16
C ILE A 718 -0.40 22.87 2.30
N ILE A 719 -0.98 24.02 1.94
CA ILE A 719 -0.35 25.34 2.12
C ILE A 719 -0.15 25.65 3.62
N GLU A 720 -1.15 25.36 4.46
CA GLU A 720 -1.04 25.54 5.91
C GLU A 720 0.04 24.62 6.50
N LEU A 721 0.08 23.35 6.11
CA LEU A 721 1.08 22.39 6.57
C LEU A 721 2.49 22.77 6.12
N ALA A 722 2.66 23.21 4.87
CA ALA A 722 3.93 23.74 4.36
C ALA A 722 4.41 24.93 5.22
N ARG A 723 3.51 25.85 5.59
CA ARG A 723 3.84 26.98 6.48
C ARG A 723 4.19 26.54 7.90
N ARG A 724 3.47 25.56 8.47
CA ARG A 724 3.76 24.99 9.80
C ARG A 724 5.11 24.25 9.85
N LEU A 725 5.51 23.61 8.76
CA LEU A 725 6.79 22.88 8.61
C LEU A 725 7.94 23.75 8.09
N GLY A 726 7.71 25.04 7.83
CA GLY A 726 8.73 25.94 7.25
C GLY A 726 9.16 25.61 5.81
N LEU A 727 8.39 24.77 5.10
CA LEU A 727 8.70 24.33 3.75
C LEU A 727 8.18 25.36 2.74
N GLY A 728 9.10 26.08 2.11
CA GLY A 728 8.76 27.15 1.18
C GLY A 728 8.46 26.64 -0.23
N LEU A 729 7.36 27.12 -0.81
CA LEU A 729 6.99 26.81 -2.19
C LEU A 729 7.58 27.87 -3.14
N SER A 730 7.85 27.52 -4.40
CA SER A 730 8.15 28.46 -5.49
C SER A 730 6.87 28.91 -6.19
N ASN A 731 5.97 27.97 -6.44
CA ASN A 731 4.65 28.18 -7.00
C ASN A 731 3.68 27.09 -6.51
N PHE A 732 2.39 27.42 -6.48
CA PHE A 732 1.31 26.48 -6.18
C PHE A 732 0.24 26.58 -7.27
N VAL A 733 -0.24 25.42 -7.75
CA VAL A 733 -1.36 25.32 -8.68
C VAL A 733 -2.39 24.36 -8.12
N SER A 734 -3.61 24.86 -7.90
CA SER A 734 -4.76 23.97 -7.83
C SER A 734 -5.22 23.66 -9.23
N LEU A 735 -5.14 22.39 -9.59
CA LEU A 735 -5.36 21.86 -10.93
C LEU A 735 -6.85 21.73 -11.27
N GLY A 736 -7.70 21.46 -10.26
CA GLY A 736 -9.13 21.23 -10.45
C GLY A 736 -9.39 20.10 -11.44
N ASN A 737 -10.27 20.35 -12.42
CA ASN A 737 -10.65 19.35 -13.42
C ASN A 737 -9.60 19.13 -14.54
N GLN A 738 -8.50 19.91 -14.58
CA GLN A 738 -7.38 19.75 -15.55
C GLN A 738 -7.81 19.77 -17.04
N ALA A 739 -8.67 20.69 -17.43
CA ALA A 739 -9.24 20.72 -18.79
C ALA A 739 -8.31 21.32 -19.87
N ASP A 740 -7.23 22.03 -19.49
CA ASP A 740 -6.18 22.48 -20.41
C ASP A 740 -4.78 22.35 -19.78
N ILE A 741 -4.45 23.16 -18.77
CA ILE A 741 -3.18 22.99 -18.06
C ILE A 741 -3.27 21.74 -17.18
N THR A 742 -2.52 20.70 -17.55
CA THR A 742 -2.42 19.44 -16.81
C THR A 742 -1.20 19.43 -15.90
N VAL A 743 -1.09 18.39 -15.06
CA VAL A 743 0.13 18.15 -14.27
C VAL A 743 1.37 17.93 -15.15
N SER A 744 1.21 17.36 -16.35
CA SER A 744 2.31 17.15 -17.29
C SER A 744 2.90 18.47 -17.79
N ASP A 745 2.06 19.47 -18.03
CA ASP A 745 2.48 20.83 -18.39
C ASP A 745 3.30 21.49 -17.26
N LEU A 746 2.90 21.29 -16.00
CA LEU A 746 3.63 21.82 -14.83
C LEU A 746 4.97 21.11 -14.59
N ILE A 747 5.03 19.78 -14.79
CA ILE A 747 6.28 19.01 -14.71
C ILE A 747 7.28 19.47 -15.78
N GLU A 748 6.80 19.75 -17.00
CA GLU A 748 7.62 20.28 -18.10
C GLU A 748 8.12 21.71 -17.79
N PHE A 749 7.29 22.56 -17.19
CA PHE A 749 7.69 23.88 -16.70
C PHE A 749 8.77 23.80 -15.61
N TRP A 750 8.53 23.05 -14.53
CA TRP A 750 9.48 22.91 -13.42
C TRP A 750 10.82 22.32 -13.85
N GLY A 751 10.82 21.38 -14.80
CA GLY A 751 12.06 20.83 -15.38
C GLY A 751 12.96 21.87 -16.07
N THR A 752 12.48 23.09 -16.27
CA THR A 752 13.23 24.22 -16.84
C THR A 752 13.33 25.46 -15.93
N ASP A 753 12.58 25.48 -14.82
CA ASP A 753 12.54 26.60 -13.88
C ASP A 753 13.66 26.48 -12.83
N PRO A 754 14.67 27.39 -12.83
CA PRO A 754 15.74 27.34 -11.84
C PRO A 754 15.31 27.69 -10.40
N ALA A 755 14.10 28.23 -10.20
CA ALA A 755 13.55 28.47 -8.87
C ALA A 755 12.96 27.21 -8.22
N THR A 756 12.64 26.18 -9.00
CA THR A 756 12.04 24.93 -8.50
C THR A 756 13.11 23.82 -8.39
N GLY A 757 13.32 23.32 -7.18
CA GLY A 757 14.27 22.25 -6.85
C GLY A 757 13.65 20.85 -6.76
N ALA A 758 12.34 20.76 -6.47
CA ALA A 758 11.56 19.52 -6.51
C ALA A 758 10.08 19.82 -6.76
N GLY A 759 9.37 18.87 -7.39
CA GLY A 759 7.95 18.95 -7.70
C GLY A 759 7.12 18.08 -6.76
N LEU A 760 6.11 18.66 -6.12
CA LEU A 760 5.22 17.99 -5.16
C LEU A 760 3.82 17.86 -5.77
N LEU A 761 3.30 16.64 -5.81
CA LEU A 761 2.11 16.29 -6.59
C LEU A 761 1.06 15.61 -5.70
N TYR A 762 -0.12 16.21 -5.58
CA TYR A 762 -1.32 15.51 -5.09
C TYR A 762 -2.27 15.26 -6.25
N LEU A 763 -2.39 13.99 -6.65
CA LEU A 763 -3.20 13.55 -7.78
C LEU A 763 -4.24 12.51 -7.36
N GLU A 764 -5.43 12.63 -7.92
CA GLU A 764 -6.54 11.69 -7.79
C GLU A 764 -6.66 10.83 -9.06
N SER A 765 -6.41 11.43 -10.23
CA SER A 765 -6.46 10.81 -11.56
C SER A 765 -5.37 11.36 -12.50
N PHE A 766 -5.28 10.82 -13.71
CA PHE A 766 -4.34 11.22 -14.75
C PHE A 766 -5.09 11.47 -16.05
N THR A 767 -4.98 12.67 -16.63
CA THR A 767 -5.65 13.03 -17.91
C THR A 767 -5.02 12.36 -19.12
N ASP A 768 -3.67 12.32 -19.17
CA ASP A 768 -2.88 11.67 -20.22
C ASP A 768 -1.70 10.93 -19.57
N PRO A 769 -1.86 9.63 -19.24
CA PRO A 769 -0.81 8.86 -18.59
C PRO A 769 0.42 8.63 -19.47
N ALA A 770 0.26 8.63 -20.81
CA ALA A 770 1.37 8.44 -21.73
C ALA A 770 2.27 9.68 -21.77
N ARG A 771 1.67 10.89 -21.90
CA ARG A 771 2.40 12.15 -21.77
C ARG A 771 2.97 12.32 -20.37
N PHE A 772 2.23 11.96 -19.31
CA PHE A 772 2.76 11.95 -17.94
C PHE A 772 4.03 11.10 -17.83
N ARG A 773 3.98 9.83 -18.28
CA ARG A 773 5.14 8.93 -18.27
C ARG A 773 6.34 9.55 -18.95
N GLN A 774 6.15 10.13 -20.13
CA GLN A 774 7.24 10.77 -20.88
C GLN A 774 7.84 11.94 -20.09
N VAL A 775 7.06 12.97 -19.78
CA VAL A 775 7.61 14.19 -19.15
C VAL A 775 8.14 13.93 -17.74
N ALA A 776 7.50 13.03 -16.98
CA ALA A 776 7.99 12.64 -15.66
C ALA A 776 9.31 11.87 -15.76
N THR A 777 9.45 10.92 -16.69
CA THR A 777 10.73 10.20 -16.91
C THR A 777 11.87 11.16 -17.25
N GLU A 778 11.61 12.14 -18.12
CA GLU A 778 12.60 13.14 -18.53
C GLU A 778 12.97 14.10 -17.38
N THR A 779 11.97 14.62 -16.65
CA THR A 779 12.18 15.57 -15.54
C THR A 779 12.79 14.92 -14.30
N SER A 780 12.32 13.73 -13.89
CA SER A 780 12.82 12.98 -12.72
C SER A 780 14.33 12.68 -12.78
N ARG A 781 14.95 12.69 -13.96
CA ARG A 781 16.41 12.54 -14.10
C ARG A 781 17.20 13.72 -13.53
N GLN A 782 16.58 14.88 -13.41
CA GLN A 782 17.20 16.14 -12.96
C GLN A 782 16.57 16.61 -11.65
N LEU A 783 15.25 16.76 -11.65
CA LEU A 783 14.44 17.35 -10.59
C LEU A 783 13.54 16.26 -9.96
N PRO A 784 13.66 15.97 -8.65
CA PRO A 784 12.84 14.94 -8.01
C PRO A 784 11.36 15.30 -8.02
N LEU A 785 10.51 14.35 -8.41
CA LEU A 785 9.05 14.45 -8.32
C LEU A 785 8.57 13.54 -7.19
N VAL A 786 7.78 14.08 -6.26
CA VAL A 786 7.21 13.35 -5.12
C VAL A 786 5.69 13.42 -5.21
N MET A 787 5.01 12.28 -5.19
CA MET A 787 3.57 12.20 -5.44
C MET A 787 2.81 11.45 -4.35
N VAL A 788 1.72 12.06 -3.88
CA VAL A 788 0.67 11.39 -3.11
C VAL A 788 -0.49 11.07 -4.05
N LYS A 789 -0.79 9.78 -4.19
CA LYS A 789 -1.98 9.27 -4.90
C LYS A 789 -3.12 9.13 -3.90
N SER A 790 -4.28 9.71 -4.18
CA SER A 790 -5.52 9.36 -3.46
C SER A 790 -6.20 8.14 -4.10
N GLY A 791 -7.12 7.50 -3.36
CA GLY A 791 -7.91 6.39 -3.90
C GLY A 791 -7.11 5.15 -4.31
N THR A 792 -6.13 4.78 -3.50
CA THR A 792 -5.20 3.64 -3.71
C THR A 792 -5.82 2.27 -3.42
N THR A 793 -6.98 2.25 -2.75
CA THR A 793 -7.78 1.05 -2.48
C THR A 793 -9.05 1.08 -3.31
N SER A 794 -9.70 -0.07 -3.53
CA SER A 794 -10.96 -0.10 -4.29
C SER A 794 -12.05 0.81 -3.67
N ALA A 795 -12.09 0.94 -2.34
CA ALA A 795 -13.00 1.84 -1.64
C ALA A 795 -12.64 3.32 -1.85
N GLY A 796 -11.36 3.68 -1.67
CA GLY A 796 -10.90 5.05 -1.89
C GLY A 796 -10.99 5.48 -3.36
N SER A 797 -10.74 4.56 -4.29
CA SER A 797 -10.87 4.78 -5.74
C SER A 797 -12.31 5.16 -6.11
N ARG A 798 -13.31 4.42 -5.60
CA ARG A 798 -14.73 4.78 -5.78
C ARG A 798 -15.05 6.15 -5.18
N ALA A 799 -14.62 6.43 -3.96
CA ALA A 799 -14.84 7.71 -3.29
C ALA A 799 -14.16 8.91 -3.99
N ALA A 800 -13.05 8.69 -4.70
CA ALA A 800 -12.44 9.71 -5.57
C ALA A 800 -13.27 9.91 -6.86
N SER A 801 -13.68 8.81 -7.51
CA SER A 801 -14.43 8.85 -8.77
C SER A 801 -15.83 9.49 -8.69
N SER A 802 -16.43 9.57 -7.50
CA SER A 802 -17.68 10.32 -7.29
C SER A 802 -17.51 11.84 -7.30
N HIS A 803 -16.27 12.35 -7.32
CA HIS A 803 -15.95 13.78 -7.34
C HIS A 803 -15.02 14.20 -8.50
N THR A 804 -14.19 13.29 -9.02
CA THR A 804 -13.45 13.50 -10.27
C THR A 804 -14.02 12.62 -11.38
N ALA A 805 -14.51 13.23 -12.46
CA ALA A 805 -15.17 12.54 -13.57
C ALA A 805 -14.22 11.74 -14.49
N ALA A 806 -13.02 11.40 -14.02
CA ALA A 806 -12.04 10.57 -14.71
C ALA A 806 -12.18 9.12 -14.25
N LEU A 807 -11.93 8.15 -15.15
CA LEU A 807 -11.81 6.75 -14.70
C LEU A 807 -10.62 6.64 -13.74
N ALA A 808 -10.85 6.00 -12.59
CA ALA A 808 -9.79 5.59 -11.71
C ALA A 808 -9.19 4.27 -12.24
N GLY A 809 -8.05 4.35 -12.94
CA GLY A 809 -7.26 3.18 -13.31
C GLY A 809 -6.71 2.43 -12.08
N SER A 810 -6.24 1.20 -12.29
CA SER A 810 -5.78 0.32 -11.20
C SER A 810 -4.57 0.90 -10.46
N ASP A 811 -4.53 0.76 -9.12
CA ASP A 811 -3.37 1.23 -8.34
C ASP A 811 -2.08 0.48 -8.70
N THR A 812 -2.20 -0.76 -9.19
CA THR A 812 -1.12 -1.55 -9.80
C THR A 812 -0.54 -0.88 -11.06
N ALA A 813 -1.38 -0.36 -11.95
CA ALA A 813 -0.92 0.38 -13.12
C ALA A 813 -0.36 1.76 -12.76
N VAL A 814 -0.88 2.41 -11.70
CA VAL A 814 -0.29 3.64 -11.14
C VAL A 814 1.10 3.36 -10.58
N GLU A 815 1.29 2.29 -9.78
CA GLU A 815 2.60 1.93 -9.24
C GLU A 815 3.62 1.66 -10.35
N ALA A 816 3.21 0.87 -11.36
CA ALA A 816 4.03 0.61 -12.55
C ALA A 816 4.42 1.91 -13.28
N LEU A 817 3.48 2.84 -13.45
CA LEU A 817 3.72 4.16 -14.05
C LEU A 817 4.77 4.95 -13.27
N LEU A 818 4.63 5.05 -11.95
CA LEU A 818 5.51 5.85 -11.09
C LEU A 818 6.92 5.26 -11.03
N GLU A 819 7.06 3.95 -10.82
CA GLU A 819 8.37 3.29 -10.76
C GLU A 819 9.11 3.36 -12.11
N GLN A 820 8.40 3.22 -13.23
CA GLN A 820 9.01 3.40 -14.56
C GLN A 820 9.43 4.86 -14.82
N SER A 821 8.67 5.84 -14.29
CA SER A 821 8.91 7.27 -14.50
C SER A 821 9.86 7.92 -13.47
N GLY A 822 10.33 7.16 -12.47
CA GLY A 822 11.18 7.68 -11.40
C GLY A 822 10.48 8.67 -10.47
N VAL A 823 9.15 8.64 -10.40
CA VAL A 823 8.36 9.49 -9.50
C VAL A 823 8.26 8.82 -8.13
N ILE A 824 8.63 9.55 -7.08
CA ILE A 824 8.67 9.02 -5.72
C ILE A 824 7.25 8.98 -5.15
N ARG A 825 6.68 7.79 -4.95
CA ARG A 825 5.39 7.63 -4.29
C ARG A 825 5.51 7.86 -2.79
N ALA A 826 4.75 8.80 -2.26
CA ALA A 826 4.62 9.08 -0.83
C ALA A 826 3.27 8.56 -0.32
N ALA A 827 3.28 7.83 0.80
CA ALA A 827 2.06 7.24 1.37
C ALA A 827 1.15 8.25 2.10
N SER A 828 1.64 9.47 2.40
CA SER A 828 0.88 10.54 3.05
C SER A 828 1.46 11.90 2.68
N LEU A 829 0.72 12.99 2.96
CA LEU A 829 1.22 14.37 2.80
C LEU A 829 2.42 14.65 3.70
N GLU A 830 2.42 14.09 4.91
CA GLU A 830 3.55 14.19 5.85
C GLU A 830 4.80 13.50 5.28
N HIS A 831 4.65 12.30 4.71
CA HIS A 831 5.77 11.62 4.04
C HIS A 831 6.25 12.38 2.81
N MET A 832 5.34 12.96 2.02
CA MET A 832 5.70 13.80 0.87
C MET A 832 6.58 14.98 1.30
N PHE A 833 6.18 15.68 2.35
CA PHE A 833 6.96 16.80 2.90
C PHE A 833 8.26 16.36 3.57
N GLY A 834 8.28 15.22 4.27
CA GLY A 834 9.50 14.63 4.84
C GLY A 834 10.52 14.23 3.76
N ILE A 835 10.08 13.57 2.70
CA ILE A 835 10.90 13.21 1.53
C ILE A 835 11.43 14.47 0.84
N ALA A 836 10.56 15.44 0.59
CA ALA A 836 10.90 16.71 -0.04
C ALA A 836 11.98 17.48 0.74
N ARG A 837 11.82 17.55 2.08
CA ARG A 837 12.79 18.16 3.00
C ARG A 837 14.16 17.49 2.91
N ILE A 838 14.21 16.15 2.93
CA ILE A 838 15.48 15.39 2.79
C ILE A 838 16.14 15.69 1.44
N LEU A 839 15.40 15.52 0.33
CA LEU A 839 15.94 15.64 -1.03
C LEU A 839 16.47 17.04 -1.40
N CYS A 840 16.01 18.09 -0.70
CA CYS A 840 16.41 19.47 -0.95
C CYS A 840 17.40 20.03 0.08
N SER A 841 17.55 19.42 1.26
CA SER A 841 18.51 19.88 2.28
C SER A 841 19.76 19.01 2.41
N GLN A 842 19.75 17.80 1.86
CA GLN A 842 20.85 16.84 1.91
C GLN A 842 21.28 16.38 0.51
N PRO A 843 22.52 15.87 0.34
CA PRO A 843 22.89 15.14 -0.88
C PRO A 843 21.98 13.91 -1.09
N ARG A 844 21.97 13.35 -2.30
CA ARG A 844 21.26 12.08 -2.58
C ARG A 844 22.11 10.91 -2.08
N PRO A 845 21.53 9.86 -1.45
CA PRO A 845 22.27 8.66 -1.09
C PRO A 845 22.96 8.03 -2.31
N LYS A 846 24.26 7.75 -2.19
CA LYS A 846 25.03 7.02 -3.22
C LYS A 846 24.83 5.51 -3.20
N GLY A 847 24.22 5.02 -2.12
CA GLY A 847 24.02 3.62 -1.82
C GLY A 847 23.17 3.49 -0.55
N ARG A 848 23.04 2.25 -0.08
CA ARG A 848 22.11 1.86 0.99
C ARG A 848 22.81 1.48 2.30
N ARG A 849 24.09 1.84 2.49
CA ARG A 849 24.84 1.55 3.72
C ARG A 849 24.58 2.63 4.75
N ALA A 850 23.90 2.26 5.84
CA ALA A 850 23.53 3.18 6.91
C ALA A 850 24.36 2.95 8.18
N ALA A 851 24.76 4.04 8.83
CA ALA A 851 25.32 4.03 10.18
C ALA A 851 24.41 4.79 11.14
N VAL A 852 24.33 4.32 12.38
CA VAL A 852 23.49 4.92 13.43
C VAL A 852 24.35 5.30 14.63
N VAL A 853 24.32 6.57 15.02
CA VAL A 853 24.96 7.10 16.24
C VAL A 853 23.88 7.45 17.26
N THR A 854 24.02 7.02 18.51
CA THR A 854 23.01 7.26 19.56
C THR A 854 23.63 7.43 20.95
N ASN A 855 22.97 8.15 21.86
CA ASN A 855 23.23 8.05 23.32
C ASN A 855 22.28 7.07 24.04
N SER A 856 21.37 6.42 23.30
CA SER A 856 20.31 5.56 23.84
C SER A 856 20.07 4.34 22.94
N GLY A 857 20.44 3.15 23.45
CA GLY A 857 20.33 1.91 22.68
C GLY A 857 18.91 1.51 22.24
N GLY A 858 17.87 1.92 22.98
CA GLY A 858 16.46 1.61 22.63
C GLY A 858 16.03 2.21 21.29
N PRO A 859 16.06 3.56 21.15
CA PRO A 859 15.90 4.25 19.86
C PRO A 859 16.87 3.77 18.77
N GLY A 860 18.10 3.40 19.14
CA GLY A 860 19.07 2.80 18.22
C GLY A 860 18.55 1.50 17.57
N VAL A 861 17.96 0.59 18.35
CA VAL A 861 17.37 -0.65 17.82
C VAL A 861 16.17 -0.37 16.91
N LEU A 862 15.27 0.54 17.32
CA LEU A 862 14.12 0.94 16.48
C LEU A 862 14.57 1.50 15.12
N CYS A 863 15.63 2.32 15.12
CA CYS A 863 16.24 2.85 13.91
C CYS A 863 16.78 1.75 12.99
N VAL A 864 17.47 0.75 13.53
CA VAL A 864 18.00 -0.38 12.74
C VAL A 864 16.86 -1.19 12.12
N ASP A 865 15.83 -1.53 12.90
CA ASP A 865 14.64 -2.25 12.39
C ASP A 865 13.89 -1.43 11.32
N ALA A 866 13.92 -0.10 11.40
CA ALA A 866 13.33 0.81 10.42
C ALA A 866 14.16 0.87 9.12
N LEU A 867 15.48 1.05 9.23
CA LEU A 867 16.42 1.06 8.10
C LEU A 867 16.38 -0.26 7.31
N LEU A 868 16.38 -1.40 8.00
CA LEU A 868 16.26 -2.72 7.36
C LEU A 868 14.93 -2.88 6.59
N ARG A 869 13.82 -2.36 7.14
CA ARG A 869 12.51 -2.34 6.45
C ARG A 869 12.49 -1.40 5.22
N ALA A 870 13.33 -0.38 5.21
CA ALA A 870 13.55 0.52 4.07
C ALA A 870 14.62 0.00 3.08
N ASN A 871 15.03 -1.28 3.18
CA ASN A 871 16.09 -1.91 2.40
C ASN A 871 17.50 -1.29 2.56
N TYR A 872 17.77 -0.59 3.67
CA TYR A 872 19.13 -0.13 4.03
C TYR A 872 19.86 -1.20 4.84
N SER A 873 21.15 -1.39 4.54
CA SER A 873 22.03 -2.31 5.26
C SER A 873 22.73 -1.59 6.42
N VAL A 874 22.63 -2.15 7.63
CA VAL A 874 23.36 -1.67 8.82
C VAL A 874 24.46 -2.69 9.14
N GLU A 875 25.53 -2.66 8.34
CA GLU A 875 26.66 -3.59 8.51
C GLU A 875 27.62 -3.11 9.62
N PRO A 876 28.36 -4.02 10.28
CA PRO A 876 29.42 -3.65 11.21
C PRO A 876 30.48 -2.77 10.53
N LEU A 877 30.93 -1.73 11.23
CA LEU A 877 32.05 -0.90 10.78
C LEU A 877 33.36 -1.70 10.69
N SER A 878 34.29 -1.24 9.87
CA SER A 878 35.65 -1.78 9.80
C SER A 878 36.36 -1.82 11.16
N ASP A 879 37.30 -2.76 11.32
CA ASP A 879 38.12 -2.87 12.53
C ASP A 879 38.91 -1.57 12.78
N GLU A 880 39.41 -0.93 11.72
CA GLU A 880 40.10 0.35 11.77
C GLU A 880 39.20 1.50 12.26
N ALA A 881 37.97 1.64 11.73
CA ALA A 881 37.02 2.67 12.17
C ALA A 881 36.59 2.45 13.62
N SER A 882 36.25 1.20 13.97
CA SER A 882 35.88 0.80 15.34
C SER A 882 37.01 1.13 16.34
N ALA A 883 38.27 0.90 15.96
CA ALA A 883 39.44 1.20 16.79
C ALA A 883 39.82 2.69 16.86
N GLU A 884 39.33 3.54 15.95
CA GLU A 884 39.41 5.00 16.07
C GLU A 884 38.32 5.51 17.03
N LEU A 885 37.06 5.10 16.85
CA LEU A 885 35.96 5.46 17.75
C LEU A 885 36.22 5.03 19.21
N ALA A 886 36.78 3.83 19.42
CA ALA A 886 37.15 3.33 20.74
C ALA A 886 38.26 4.13 21.45
N ARG A 887 38.99 5.01 20.74
CA ARG A 887 39.95 5.94 21.36
C ARG A 887 39.31 7.26 21.81
N GLN A 888 38.12 7.57 21.30
CA GLN A 888 37.40 8.81 21.56
C GLN A 888 36.26 8.60 22.58
N LEU A 889 35.67 7.41 22.61
CA LEU A 889 34.54 7.06 23.48
C LEU A 889 34.96 6.29 24.76
N PRO A 890 34.13 6.29 25.82
CA PRO A 890 34.36 5.49 27.01
C PRO A 890 34.42 3.99 26.70
N ALA A 891 35.24 3.22 27.44
CA ALA A 891 35.41 1.78 27.23
C ALA A 891 34.14 0.90 27.44
N ALA A 892 33.03 1.51 27.87
CA ALA A 892 31.72 0.87 28.00
C ALA A 892 30.76 1.18 26.85
N ALA A 893 31.12 2.09 25.93
CA ALA A 893 30.35 2.42 24.74
C ALA A 893 30.40 1.29 23.70
N SER A 894 29.35 1.17 22.89
CA SER A 894 29.37 0.32 21.69
C SER A 894 29.95 1.11 20.52
N VAL A 895 31.02 0.61 19.91
CA VAL A 895 31.68 1.22 18.74
C VAL A 895 31.43 0.46 17.44
N GLY A 896 30.48 -0.49 17.46
CA GLY A 896 29.98 -1.15 16.25
C GLY A 896 28.97 -0.28 15.51
N ASN A 897 28.09 -0.91 14.73
CA ASN A 897 26.93 -0.26 14.13
C ASN A 897 25.66 -0.94 14.69
N PRO A 898 24.82 -0.27 15.49
CA PRO A 898 24.89 1.13 15.91
C PRO A 898 26.04 1.46 16.88
N ILE A 899 26.51 2.71 16.82
CA ILE A 899 27.42 3.34 17.77
C ILE A 899 26.57 3.84 18.95
N ASP A 900 26.69 3.21 20.13
CA ASP A 900 26.03 3.65 21.36
C ASP A 900 27.06 4.33 22.27
N MET A 901 27.00 5.66 22.32
CA MET A 901 27.90 6.53 23.10
C MET A 901 27.54 6.58 24.60
N LEU A 902 26.48 5.88 25.02
CA LEU A 902 25.85 5.91 26.34
C LEU A 902 25.16 7.24 26.68
N ALA A 903 24.23 7.15 27.64
CA ALA A 903 23.35 8.24 28.08
C ALA A 903 24.08 9.57 28.38
N ALA A 904 25.29 9.51 28.94
CA ALA A 904 26.09 10.67 29.34
C ALA A 904 26.96 11.27 28.20
N ALA A 905 26.68 10.95 26.95
CA ALA A 905 27.38 11.51 25.80
C ALA A 905 27.13 13.02 25.65
N GLY A 906 28.15 13.82 25.95
CA GLY A 906 28.10 15.28 25.83
C GLY A 906 28.23 15.81 24.41
N ALA A 907 27.98 17.11 24.22
CA ALA A 907 28.04 17.77 22.92
C ALA A 907 29.37 17.51 22.16
N ALA A 908 30.52 17.52 22.85
CA ALA A 908 31.81 17.21 22.23
C ALA A 908 31.86 15.80 21.59
N ALA A 909 31.24 14.79 22.22
CA ALA A 909 31.19 13.44 21.67
C ALA A 909 30.33 13.37 20.41
N TYR A 910 29.16 14.04 20.39
CA TYR A 910 28.33 14.16 19.19
C TYR A 910 29.10 14.80 18.04
N ARG A 911 29.84 15.88 18.30
CA ARG A 911 30.64 16.60 17.30
C ARG A 911 31.74 15.73 16.69
N ASP A 912 32.53 15.06 17.54
CA ASP A 912 33.67 14.26 17.08
C ASP A 912 33.23 12.95 16.40
N VAL A 913 32.23 12.25 16.95
CA VAL A 913 31.72 10.99 16.37
C VAL A 913 30.94 11.24 15.07
N THR A 914 30.15 12.30 14.97
CA THR A 914 29.46 12.66 13.71
C THR A 914 30.48 12.96 12.61
N GLU A 915 31.54 13.72 12.90
CA GLU A 915 32.62 13.95 11.93
C GLU A 915 33.30 12.63 11.52
N ALA A 916 33.64 11.78 12.50
CA ALA A 916 34.38 10.55 12.26
C ALA A 916 33.58 9.55 11.41
N VAL A 917 32.31 9.30 11.76
CA VAL A 917 31.46 8.31 11.07
C VAL A 917 31.04 8.80 9.69
N LEU A 918 30.70 10.09 9.52
CA LEU A 918 30.35 10.65 8.21
C LEU A 918 31.54 10.69 7.23
N SER A 919 32.78 10.71 7.75
CA SER A 919 34.00 10.68 6.94
C SER A 919 34.38 9.27 6.45
N LEU A 920 33.58 8.23 6.71
CA LEU A 920 33.86 6.86 6.30
C LEU A 920 33.32 6.54 4.90
N ASP A 921 34.18 6.06 4.00
CA ASP A 921 33.79 5.55 2.66
C ASP A 921 32.80 4.36 2.72
N GLU A 922 32.60 3.76 3.91
CA GLU A 922 31.65 2.68 4.18
C GLU A 922 30.24 3.14 4.57
N VAL A 923 30.00 4.45 4.70
CA VAL A 923 28.72 5.05 5.13
C VAL A 923 28.13 5.93 4.03
N ASP A 924 26.94 5.58 3.52
CA ASP A 924 26.18 6.38 2.55
C ASP A 924 25.16 7.30 3.25
N VAL A 925 24.62 6.85 4.38
CA VAL A 925 23.64 7.56 5.22
C VAL A 925 24.02 7.45 6.70
N LEU A 926 24.06 8.56 7.41
CA LEU A 926 24.27 8.64 8.86
C LEU A 926 22.99 9.12 9.55
N ILE A 927 22.49 8.33 10.50
CA ILE A 927 21.40 8.73 11.39
C ILE A 927 21.98 9.06 12.78
N VAL A 928 21.75 10.28 13.26
CA VAL A 928 22.19 10.72 14.59
C VAL A 928 20.97 10.84 15.50
N ILE A 929 20.91 10.01 16.54
CA ILE A 929 19.79 9.96 17.49
C ILE A 929 20.24 10.58 18.81
N TYR A 930 19.44 11.52 19.31
CA TYR A 930 19.62 12.14 20.61
C TYR A 930 18.37 11.94 21.47
N THR A 931 18.55 11.39 22.67
CA THR A 931 17.54 11.40 23.73
C THR A 931 17.95 12.42 24.79
N PRO A 932 17.26 13.56 24.94
CA PRO A 932 17.55 14.53 25.98
C PRO A 932 17.15 13.97 27.35
N ILE A 933 18.12 13.98 28.28
CA ILE A 933 17.95 13.48 29.67
C ILE A 933 18.34 14.53 30.72
N GLY A 934 18.48 15.80 30.32
CA GLY A 934 18.78 16.92 31.22
C GLY A 934 20.21 16.95 31.79
N LEU A 935 21.17 16.25 31.16
CA LEU A 935 22.59 16.31 31.53
C LEU A 935 23.40 17.33 30.71
N GLU A 936 22.85 17.81 29.60
CA GLU A 936 23.48 18.72 28.64
C GLU A 936 22.47 19.76 28.16
N ASP A 937 22.94 20.77 27.44
CA ASP A 937 22.11 21.74 26.74
C ASP A 937 21.76 21.21 25.33
N ASP A 938 20.47 21.03 25.05
CA ASP A 938 19.97 20.46 23.78
C ASP A 938 20.43 21.27 22.56
N GLU A 939 20.49 22.60 22.68
CA GLU A 939 20.96 23.49 21.61
C GLU A 939 22.48 23.32 21.37
N ALA A 940 23.25 23.05 22.42
CA ALA A 940 24.68 22.76 22.32
C ALA A 940 24.93 21.40 21.64
N VAL A 941 24.07 20.40 21.87
CA VAL A 941 24.11 19.12 21.16
C VAL A 941 23.73 19.29 19.68
N ALA A 942 22.68 20.07 19.37
CA ALA A 942 22.31 20.38 17.99
C ALA A 942 23.43 21.13 17.23
N GLN A 943 24.06 22.12 17.85
CA GLN A 943 25.22 22.82 17.27
C GLN A 943 26.42 21.88 17.10
N ALA A 944 26.67 20.98 18.06
CA ALA A 944 27.74 19.99 17.97
C ALA A 944 27.57 19.03 16.78
N ILE A 945 26.36 18.51 16.56
CA ILE A 945 26.04 17.68 15.38
C ILE A 945 26.33 18.47 14.10
N SER A 946 25.88 19.73 14.04
CA SER A 946 26.12 20.65 12.93
C SER A 946 27.61 20.88 12.64
N ASP A 947 28.41 21.10 13.69
CA ASP A 947 29.86 21.30 13.60
C ASP A 947 30.61 20.04 13.16
N GLY A 948 30.11 18.85 13.56
CA GLY A 948 30.61 17.56 13.12
C GLY A 948 30.36 17.31 11.63
N VAL A 949 29.14 17.58 11.16
CA VAL A 949 28.80 17.52 9.72
C VAL A 949 29.66 18.50 8.93
N ALA A 950 29.74 19.77 9.33
CA ALA A 950 30.54 20.79 8.64
C ALA A 950 32.02 20.41 8.53
N ALA A 951 32.60 19.78 9.57
CA ALA A 951 33.99 19.32 9.55
C ALA A 951 34.21 18.11 8.61
N ALA A 952 33.23 17.20 8.51
CA ALA A 952 33.25 16.11 7.54
C ALA A 952 33.04 16.62 6.10
N ARG A 953 32.13 17.58 5.86
CA ARG A 953 31.97 18.25 4.55
C ARG A 953 33.30 18.87 4.10
N ALA A 954 34.01 19.57 5.00
CA ALA A 954 35.32 20.16 4.73
C ALA A 954 36.44 19.14 4.43
N LYS A 955 36.22 17.84 4.71
CA LYS A 955 37.09 16.72 4.30
C LYS A 955 36.67 16.07 2.97
N GLY A 956 35.54 16.49 2.40
CA GLY A 956 34.97 15.95 1.16
C GLY A 956 33.90 14.87 1.37
N ALA A 957 33.36 14.69 2.58
CA ALA A 957 32.30 13.72 2.84
C ALA A 957 30.95 14.20 2.31
N ASP A 958 30.26 13.37 1.53
CA ASP A 958 28.99 13.69 0.85
C ASP A 958 27.87 12.67 1.10
N GLY A 959 27.99 11.86 2.15
CA GLY A 959 26.90 11.03 2.67
C GLY A 959 25.75 11.86 3.26
N VAL A 960 24.55 11.29 3.30
CA VAL A 960 23.34 11.92 3.86
C VAL A 960 23.40 11.92 5.37
N VAL A 961 22.97 13.01 6.03
CA VAL A 961 22.83 13.07 7.48
C VAL A 961 21.41 13.43 7.86
N LEU A 962 20.79 12.59 8.70
CA LEU A 962 19.49 12.84 9.31
C LEU A 962 19.61 12.76 10.83
N ALA A 963 18.76 13.47 11.54
CA ALA A 963 18.70 13.46 13.00
C ALA A 963 17.36 12.94 13.52
N SER A 964 17.36 12.36 14.72
CA SER A 964 16.14 12.11 15.48
C SER A 964 16.31 12.56 16.93
N VAL A 965 15.39 13.37 17.43
CA VAL A 965 15.39 13.85 18.83
C VAL A 965 14.19 13.25 19.55
N VAL A 966 14.46 12.24 20.38
CA VAL A 966 13.44 11.37 20.96
C VAL A 966 13.08 11.86 22.36
N GLY A 967 12.01 12.65 22.44
CA GLY A 967 11.51 13.28 23.67
C GLY A 967 12.03 14.71 23.87
N GLY A 968 11.35 15.47 24.74
CA GLY A 968 11.63 16.89 25.03
C GLY A 968 10.36 17.75 25.02
N GLU A 969 10.33 18.83 25.81
CA GLU A 969 9.25 19.84 25.76
C GLU A 969 9.62 20.99 24.80
N GLY A 970 9.45 20.79 23.49
CA GLY A 970 9.57 21.90 22.54
C GLY A 970 9.77 21.51 21.07
N GLN A 971 9.63 22.51 20.20
CA GLN A 971 10.25 22.47 18.88
C GLN A 971 11.75 22.69 19.07
N HIS A 972 12.54 21.61 19.09
CA HIS A 972 13.99 21.72 19.11
C HIS A 972 14.48 22.40 17.83
N SER A 973 15.43 23.32 17.95
CA SER A 973 16.06 23.98 16.80
C SER A 973 16.68 22.93 15.88
N GLU A 974 16.35 22.98 14.59
CA GLU A 974 16.95 22.06 13.61
C GLU A 974 18.46 22.33 13.51
N PRO A 975 19.33 21.31 13.61
CA PRO A 975 20.77 21.48 13.41
C PRO A 975 21.08 22.07 12.03
N GLN A 976 21.95 23.09 11.99
CA GLN A 976 22.32 23.86 10.79
C GLN A 976 23.83 23.96 10.64
N ALA A 977 24.39 23.27 9.64
CA ALA A 977 25.80 23.34 9.28
C ALA A 977 26.06 24.47 8.26
N ASN A 978 27.29 25.00 8.18
CA ASN A 978 27.65 26.00 7.16
C ASN A 978 28.14 25.30 5.89
N GLY A 979 27.41 25.45 4.77
CA GLY A 979 27.77 24.87 3.48
C GLY A 979 28.79 25.72 2.71
N GLU A 980 29.55 25.08 1.80
CA GLU A 980 30.66 25.72 1.06
C GLU A 980 30.24 26.93 0.19
N ALA A 981 28.96 27.01 -0.19
CA ALA A 981 28.39 28.11 -0.98
C ALA A 981 27.89 29.31 -0.13
N GLY A 982 28.04 29.28 1.20
CA GLY A 982 27.56 30.33 2.10
C GLY A 982 26.08 30.25 2.48
N GLY A 983 25.36 29.21 2.04
CA GLY A 983 24.08 28.81 2.60
C GLY A 983 24.27 27.86 3.80
N ARG A 984 23.24 27.73 4.65
CA ARG A 984 23.23 26.74 5.73
C ARG A 984 22.68 25.41 5.23
N GLU A 985 23.43 24.33 5.40
CA GLU A 985 22.95 22.96 5.23
C GLU A 985 22.06 22.62 6.43
N VAL A 986 20.79 22.33 6.17
CA VAL A 986 19.83 21.92 7.21
C VAL A 986 19.87 20.40 7.33
N ILE A 987 20.01 19.91 8.57
CA ILE A 987 19.97 18.48 8.89
C ILE A 987 18.51 18.14 9.27
N PRO A 988 17.77 17.35 8.46
CA PRO A 988 16.39 17.02 8.78
C PRO A 988 16.29 16.23 10.08
N THR A 989 15.54 16.79 11.03
CA THR A 989 15.27 16.21 12.36
C THR A 989 13.84 15.69 12.44
N PHE A 990 13.67 14.50 13.02
CA PHE A 990 12.39 13.80 13.19
C PHE A 990 12.17 13.38 14.65
N ALA A 991 10.91 13.26 15.08
CA ALA A 991 10.56 12.94 16.46
C ALA A 991 10.93 11.49 16.84
N PHE A 992 10.73 10.54 15.91
CA PHE A 992 11.04 9.13 16.12
C PHE A 992 11.93 8.58 14.99
N PRO A 993 12.88 7.66 15.29
CA PRO A 993 13.76 7.10 14.27
C PRO A 993 13.05 6.13 13.32
N GLU A 994 11.91 5.54 13.73
CA GLU A 994 11.09 4.71 12.85
C GLU A 994 10.39 5.48 11.71
N ASP A 995 10.12 6.78 11.91
CA ASP A 995 9.52 7.68 10.90
C ASP A 995 10.42 7.84 9.66
N LEU A 996 11.71 7.51 9.77
CA LEU A 996 12.69 7.60 8.69
C LEU A 996 12.48 6.53 7.61
N ALA A 997 11.95 5.35 7.96
CA ALA A 997 11.76 4.25 7.00
C ALA A 997 10.84 4.61 5.81
N PRO A 998 9.62 5.15 6.01
CA PRO A 998 8.74 5.54 4.90
C PRO A 998 9.26 6.73 4.08
N LEU A 999 10.34 7.39 4.51
CA LEU A 999 10.98 8.48 3.76
C LEU A 999 12.21 7.97 2.99
N LEU A 1000 13.11 7.25 3.66
CA LEU A 1000 14.36 6.77 3.08
C LEU A 1000 14.18 5.65 2.06
N GLY A 1001 13.19 4.77 2.24
CA GLY A 1001 12.90 3.68 1.30
C GLY A 1001 12.64 4.20 -0.12
N PRO A 1002 11.59 5.02 -0.32
CA PRO A 1002 11.28 5.63 -1.62
C PRO A 1002 12.41 6.51 -2.20
N ILE A 1003 13.18 7.20 -1.35
CA ILE A 1003 14.38 7.96 -1.79
C ILE A 1003 15.45 6.99 -2.33
N GLY A 1004 15.68 5.87 -1.66
CA GLY A 1004 16.63 4.85 -2.10
C GLY A 1004 16.20 4.22 -3.43
N ASP A 1005 14.92 3.90 -3.58
CA ASP A 1005 14.36 3.30 -4.81
C ASP A 1005 14.52 4.25 -6.02
N TYR A 1006 14.33 5.55 -5.80
CA TYR A 1006 14.61 6.61 -6.78
C TYR A 1006 16.11 6.76 -7.09
N CYS A 1007 16.99 6.65 -6.11
CA CYS A 1007 18.44 6.68 -6.35
C CYS A 1007 18.90 5.46 -7.16
N ASP A 1008 18.34 4.28 -6.89
CA ASP A 1008 18.57 3.08 -7.70
C ASP A 1008 18.01 3.28 -9.12
N TRP A 1009 16.82 3.88 -9.29
CA TRP A 1009 16.26 4.21 -10.60
C TRP A 1009 17.13 5.20 -11.39
N LEU A 1010 17.70 6.23 -10.74
CA LEU A 1010 18.65 7.16 -11.35
C LEU A 1010 19.93 6.45 -11.83
N ALA A 1011 20.38 5.41 -11.09
CA ALA A 1011 21.54 4.60 -11.48
C ALA A 1011 21.24 3.59 -12.60
N ARG A 1012 19.97 3.19 -12.80
CA ARG A 1012 19.54 2.31 -13.91
C ARG A 1012 19.75 3.01 -15.26
N ASP A 1013 20.39 2.30 -16.18
CA ASP A 1013 20.24 2.54 -17.61
C ASP A 1013 18.83 2.09 -18.04
N LEU A 1014 18.02 3.00 -18.55
CA LEU A 1014 16.69 2.69 -19.09
C LEU A 1014 16.77 1.92 -20.42
N GLY A 1015 17.97 1.84 -21.01
CA GLY A 1015 18.23 1.19 -22.28
C GLY A 1015 17.57 1.91 -23.46
N ARG A 1016 17.36 1.16 -24.53
CA ARG A 1016 16.48 1.57 -25.63
C ARG A 1016 15.52 0.42 -25.90
N VAL A 1017 14.25 0.74 -26.06
CA VAL A 1017 13.26 -0.20 -26.58
C VAL A 1017 13.64 -0.49 -28.02
N GLY A 1018 14.12 -1.71 -28.28
CA GLY A 1018 14.43 -2.17 -29.62
C GLY A 1018 13.16 -2.63 -30.33
N GLU A 1019 13.12 -2.44 -31.66
CA GLU A 1019 12.15 -3.17 -32.47
C GLU A 1019 12.55 -4.66 -32.49
N PRO A 1020 11.64 -5.59 -32.15
CA PRO A 1020 11.93 -7.01 -32.20
C PRO A 1020 12.15 -7.47 -33.65
N GLU A 1021 13.28 -8.13 -33.92
CA GLU A 1021 13.61 -8.63 -35.25
C GLU A 1021 12.71 -9.82 -35.64
N GLY A 1022 12.16 -9.81 -36.86
CA GLY A 1022 11.42 -10.93 -37.42
C GLY A 1022 9.91 -10.95 -37.14
N CYS A 1023 9.34 -9.92 -36.51
CA CYS A 1023 7.89 -9.83 -36.32
C CYS A 1023 7.15 -9.48 -37.62
N ASP A 1024 6.23 -10.34 -38.04
CA ASP A 1024 5.20 -10.07 -39.05
C ASP A 1024 3.91 -9.62 -38.36
N THR A 1025 3.86 -8.32 -38.02
CA THR A 1025 2.69 -7.71 -37.41
C THR A 1025 1.48 -7.66 -38.36
N GLU A 1026 1.68 -7.67 -39.68
CA GLU A 1026 0.58 -7.72 -40.65
C GLU A 1026 -0.14 -9.07 -40.60
N GLU A 1027 0.60 -10.19 -40.58
CA GLU A 1027 0.03 -11.53 -40.45
C GLU A 1027 -0.65 -11.73 -39.08
N ALA A 1028 -0.04 -11.28 -37.99
CA ALA A 1028 -0.65 -11.32 -36.66
C ALA A 1028 -1.99 -10.56 -36.61
N LEU A 1029 -2.02 -9.34 -37.15
CA LEU A 1029 -3.25 -8.55 -37.27
C LEU A 1029 -4.28 -9.19 -38.20
N ARG A 1030 -3.85 -9.83 -39.29
CA ARG A 1030 -4.72 -10.55 -40.23
C ARG A 1030 -5.43 -11.70 -39.54
N ILE A 1031 -4.72 -12.52 -38.77
CA ILE A 1031 -5.27 -13.65 -38.01
C ILE A 1031 -6.31 -13.16 -36.99
N VAL A 1032 -5.98 -12.12 -36.21
CA VAL A 1032 -6.90 -11.56 -35.20
C VAL A 1032 -8.14 -10.92 -35.84
N THR A 1033 -7.97 -10.18 -36.94
CA THR A 1033 -9.08 -9.55 -37.67
C THR A 1033 -10.01 -10.60 -38.30
N GLU A 1034 -9.44 -11.67 -38.86
CA GLU A 1034 -10.20 -12.78 -39.42
C GLU A 1034 -11.02 -13.48 -38.31
N ALA A 1035 -10.40 -13.81 -37.18
CA ALA A 1035 -11.07 -14.39 -36.01
C ALA A 1035 -12.25 -13.52 -35.51
N LEU A 1036 -12.02 -12.22 -35.30
CA LEU A 1036 -13.05 -11.26 -34.89
C LEU A 1036 -14.19 -11.19 -35.92
N SER A 1037 -13.88 -11.15 -37.21
CA SER A 1037 -14.90 -11.08 -38.28
C SER A 1037 -15.79 -12.31 -38.37
N GLN A 1038 -15.27 -13.48 -37.99
CA GLN A 1038 -15.98 -14.75 -38.07
C GLN A 1038 -16.76 -15.11 -36.79
N ARG A 1039 -16.28 -14.66 -35.62
CA ARG A 1039 -16.77 -15.14 -34.31
C ARG A 1039 -17.14 -14.04 -33.30
N GLY A 1040 -16.81 -12.77 -33.58
CA GLY A 1040 -16.99 -11.66 -32.64
C GLY A 1040 -15.92 -11.63 -31.54
N GLU A 1041 -16.21 -10.92 -30.46
CA GLU A 1041 -15.33 -10.81 -29.29
C GLU A 1041 -15.23 -12.14 -28.54
N GLY A 1042 -14.01 -12.50 -28.09
CA GLY A 1042 -13.76 -13.74 -27.35
C GLY A 1042 -12.33 -14.26 -27.52
N TRP A 1043 -12.09 -15.48 -27.01
CA TRP A 1043 -10.78 -16.13 -27.07
C TRP A 1043 -10.45 -16.67 -28.46
N LEU A 1044 -9.18 -16.53 -28.87
CA LEU A 1044 -8.63 -17.22 -30.04
C LEU A 1044 -8.57 -18.74 -29.79
N THR A 1045 -8.67 -19.54 -30.86
CA THR A 1045 -8.36 -20.98 -30.77
C THR A 1045 -6.87 -21.17 -30.47
N VAL A 1046 -6.50 -22.32 -29.91
CA VAL A 1046 -5.09 -22.65 -29.62
C VAL A 1046 -4.22 -22.62 -30.88
N ALA A 1047 -4.77 -22.93 -32.06
CA ALA A 1047 -4.04 -22.88 -33.32
C ALA A 1047 -3.77 -21.42 -33.76
N GLU A 1048 -4.77 -20.54 -33.70
CA GLU A 1048 -4.63 -19.12 -34.05
C GLU A 1048 -3.72 -18.38 -33.05
N ALA A 1049 -3.87 -18.65 -31.75
CA ALA A 1049 -3.01 -18.07 -30.72
C ALA A 1049 -1.53 -18.45 -30.95
N ARG A 1050 -1.25 -19.72 -31.28
CA ARG A 1050 0.11 -20.15 -31.64
C ARG A 1050 0.61 -19.49 -32.93
N ALA A 1051 -0.24 -19.33 -33.94
CA ALA A 1051 0.13 -18.65 -35.19
C ALA A 1051 0.41 -17.14 -34.98
N VAL A 1052 -0.34 -16.46 -34.12
CA VAL A 1052 -0.07 -15.06 -33.73
C VAL A 1052 1.28 -14.95 -33.01
N LEU A 1053 1.56 -15.84 -32.04
CA LEU A 1053 2.82 -15.86 -31.30
C LEU A 1053 4.04 -16.12 -32.21
N ASP A 1054 3.91 -17.08 -33.14
CA ASP A 1054 4.93 -17.40 -34.14
C ASP A 1054 5.16 -16.21 -35.11
N ALA A 1055 4.09 -15.57 -35.59
CA ALA A 1055 4.17 -14.38 -36.43
C ALA A 1055 4.86 -13.19 -35.74
N VAL A 1056 4.70 -13.02 -34.41
CA VAL A 1056 5.44 -12.00 -33.64
C VAL A 1056 6.81 -12.50 -33.14
N GLY A 1057 7.34 -13.62 -33.65
CA GLY A 1057 8.69 -14.09 -33.37
C GLY A 1057 8.90 -14.75 -32.00
N ILE A 1058 7.83 -15.14 -31.31
CA ILE A 1058 7.91 -15.87 -30.04
C ILE A 1058 8.13 -17.36 -30.33
N ASN A 1059 9.33 -17.85 -30.02
CA ASN A 1059 9.70 -19.25 -30.20
C ASN A 1059 8.83 -20.18 -29.35
N LEU A 1060 7.94 -20.94 -29.99
CA LEU A 1060 7.09 -21.93 -29.33
C LEU A 1060 7.75 -23.31 -29.29
N ASN A 1061 7.47 -24.08 -28.23
CA ASN A 1061 7.82 -25.50 -28.18
C ASN A 1061 7.15 -26.29 -29.32
N ALA A 1062 7.74 -27.41 -29.73
CA ALA A 1062 7.13 -28.30 -30.71
C ALA A 1062 5.76 -28.79 -30.20
N GLY A 1063 4.70 -28.55 -30.96
CA GLY A 1063 3.35 -28.89 -30.53
C GLY A 1063 2.30 -28.74 -31.63
N ARG A 1064 1.30 -29.61 -31.59
CA ARG A 1064 0.29 -29.80 -32.63
C ARG A 1064 -1.10 -30.00 -32.03
N VAL A 1065 -2.08 -29.26 -32.55
CA VAL A 1065 -3.49 -29.51 -32.26
C VAL A 1065 -3.97 -30.72 -33.06
N VAL A 1066 -4.66 -31.65 -32.40
CA VAL A 1066 -5.13 -32.93 -32.95
C VAL A 1066 -6.59 -33.15 -32.61
N VAL A 1067 -7.33 -33.83 -33.50
CA VAL A 1067 -8.78 -34.09 -33.36
C VAL A 1067 -9.10 -35.58 -33.22
N SER A 1068 -8.09 -36.43 -33.04
CA SER A 1068 -8.28 -37.85 -32.73
C SER A 1068 -7.15 -38.44 -31.89
N ALA A 1069 -7.44 -39.50 -31.14
CA ALA A 1069 -6.43 -40.25 -30.39
C ALA A 1069 -5.36 -40.90 -31.31
N ALA A 1070 -5.67 -41.13 -32.59
CA ALA A 1070 -4.72 -41.64 -33.57
C ALA A 1070 -3.72 -40.54 -34.00
N GLU A 1071 -4.20 -39.33 -34.26
CA GLU A 1071 -3.35 -38.16 -34.50
C GLU A 1071 -2.53 -37.79 -33.26
N ALA A 1072 -3.09 -37.92 -32.06
CA ALA A 1072 -2.38 -37.64 -30.81
C ALA A 1072 -1.14 -38.53 -30.65
N ARG A 1073 -1.27 -39.82 -30.94
CA ARG A 1073 -0.13 -40.76 -30.97
C ARG A 1073 0.90 -40.38 -32.04
N ALA A 1074 0.45 -40.11 -33.27
CA ALA A 1074 1.34 -39.75 -34.36
C ALA A 1074 2.12 -38.45 -34.07
N ALA A 1075 1.48 -37.45 -33.47
CA ALA A 1075 2.11 -36.22 -33.03
C ALA A 1075 3.13 -36.46 -31.90
N ALA A 1076 2.80 -37.31 -30.92
CA ALA A 1076 3.73 -37.65 -29.85
C ALA A 1076 4.96 -38.45 -30.34
N ASP A 1077 4.77 -39.37 -31.29
CA ASP A 1077 5.86 -40.12 -31.92
C ASP A 1077 6.74 -39.24 -32.83
N GLU A 1078 6.19 -38.17 -33.41
CA GLU A 1078 6.92 -37.15 -34.20
C GLU A 1078 7.69 -36.16 -33.32
N ILE A 1079 7.09 -35.69 -32.21
CA ILE A 1079 7.69 -34.73 -31.27
C ILE A 1079 8.76 -35.40 -30.39
N GLY A 1080 8.52 -36.64 -29.96
CA GLY A 1080 9.36 -37.36 -28.99
C GLY A 1080 8.87 -37.21 -27.54
N TYR A 1081 9.09 -38.25 -26.74
CA TYR A 1081 8.62 -38.33 -25.35
C TYR A 1081 9.66 -37.81 -24.34
N PRO A 1082 9.25 -37.22 -23.20
CA PRO A 1082 7.87 -37.08 -22.73
C PRO A 1082 7.10 -35.91 -23.37
N VAL A 1083 5.77 -36.06 -23.47
CA VAL A 1083 4.86 -35.03 -23.99
C VAL A 1083 3.78 -34.65 -22.98
N ALA A 1084 3.19 -33.47 -23.18
CA ALA A 1084 1.94 -33.06 -22.56
C ALA A 1084 0.76 -33.22 -23.53
N VAL A 1085 -0.43 -33.47 -22.99
CA VAL A 1085 -1.72 -33.40 -23.69
C VAL A 1085 -2.60 -32.43 -22.92
N THR A 1086 -3.06 -31.36 -23.59
CA THR A 1086 -3.92 -30.33 -22.98
C THR A 1086 -5.16 -30.07 -23.82
N VAL A 1087 -6.26 -29.65 -23.19
CA VAL A 1087 -7.49 -29.28 -23.90
C VAL A 1087 -7.28 -28.07 -24.82
N ALA A 1088 -7.82 -28.15 -26.03
CA ALA A 1088 -7.92 -27.03 -26.96
C ALA A 1088 -9.39 -26.68 -27.16
N SER A 1089 -9.80 -25.57 -26.56
CA SER A 1089 -11.17 -25.04 -26.58
C SER A 1089 -11.11 -23.53 -26.36
N THR A 1090 -11.96 -22.77 -27.05
CA THR A 1090 -12.18 -21.34 -26.76
C THR A 1090 -13.08 -21.10 -25.54
N GLY A 1091 -13.76 -22.14 -25.03
CA GLY A 1091 -14.67 -22.06 -23.88
C GLY A 1091 -14.06 -22.52 -22.55
N ILE A 1092 -12.86 -23.12 -22.57
CA ILE A 1092 -12.16 -23.62 -21.37
C ILE A 1092 -10.82 -22.89 -21.25
N VAL A 1093 -10.82 -21.79 -20.49
CA VAL A 1093 -9.64 -20.94 -20.24
C VAL A 1093 -8.74 -21.55 -19.15
N HIS A 1094 -9.31 -21.82 -17.97
CA HIS A 1094 -8.61 -22.45 -16.85
C HIS A 1094 -8.59 -23.97 -17.00
N LYS A 1095 -7.61 -24.46 -17.76
CA LYS A 1095 -7.53 -25.87 -18.18
C LYS A 1095 -7.26 -26.84 -17.03
N SER A 1096 -6.47 -26.43 -16.05
CA SER A 1096 -6.08 -27.29 -14.92
C SER A 1096 -7.28 -27.62 -14.01
N ASP A 1097 -8.13 -26.63 -13.75
CA ASP A 1097 -9.28 -26.68 -12.84
C ASP A 1097 -10.32 -27.72 -13.28
N VAL A 1098 -10.47 -27.91 -14.59
CA VAL A 1098 -11.34 -28.93 -15.19
C VAL A 1098 -10.62 -30.26 -15.45
N GLY A 1099 -9.37 -30.43 -15.01
CA GLY A 1099 -8.56 -31.62 -15.27
C GLY A 1099 -8.10 -31.77 -16.73
N GLY A 1100 -8.15 -30.71 -17.52
CA GLY A 1100 -7.81 -30.68 -18.95
C GLY A 1100 -6.32 -30.61 -19.28
N VAL A 1101 -5.44 -31.01 -18.36
CA VAL A 1101 -3.98 -30.97 -18.48
C VAL A 1101 -3.38 -32.28 -17.99
N HIS A 1102 -2.70 -33.00 -18.89
CA HIS A 1102 -1.95 -34.22 -18.58
C HIS A 1102 -0.49 -34.05 -19.00
N LEU A 1103 0.42 -34.15 -18.03
CA LEU A 1103 1.86 -33.91 -18.21
C LEU A 1103 2.67 -35.21 -18.12
N ASN A 1104 3.94 -35.16 -18.54
CA ASN A 1104 4.92 -36.25 -18.39
C ASN A 1104 4.49 -37.60 -18.99
N LEU A 1105 3.75 -37.58 -20.10
CA LEU A 1105 3.30 -38.79 -20.77
C LEU A 1105 4.47 -39.41 -21.53
N ALA A 1106 4.82 -40.66 -21.24
CA ALA A 1106 6.03 -41.31 -21.72
C ALA A 1106 5.77 -42.33 -22.85
N THR A 1107 4.50 -42.61 -23.15
CA THR A 1107 4.09 -43.62 -24.13
C THR A 1107 2.86 -43.23 -24.95
N ALA A 1108 2.76 -43.75 -26.18
CA ALA A 1108 1.60 -43.58 -27.06
C ALA A 1108 0.26 -44.04 -26.42
N ASP A 1109 0.30 -45.02 -25.51
CA ASP A 1109 -0.90 -45.51 -24.79
C ASP A 1109 -1.36 -44.54 -23.69
N GLU A 1110 -0.44 -43.84 -23.04
CA GLU A 1110 -0.76 -42.78 -22.07
C GLU A 1110 -1.31 -41.55 -22.80
N VAL A 1111 -0.70 -41.15 -23.92
CA VAL A 1111 -1.19 -40.05 -24.79
C VAL A 1111 -2.61 -40.30 -25.29
N ALA A 1112 -2.93 -41.52 -25.74
CA ALA A 1112 -4.27 -41.84 -26.20
C ALA A 1112 -5.34 -41.82 -25.08
N LYS A 1113 -4.97 -42.22 -23.86
CA LYS A 1113 -5.86 -42.13 -22.68
C LYS A 1113 -6.07 -40.68 -22.26
N ALA A 1114 -5.00 -39.87 -22.24
CA ALA A 1114 -5.07 -38.45 -21.95
C ALA A 1114 -5.94 -37.69 -22.97
N TYR A 1115 -5.82 -38.03 -24.27
CA TYR A 1115 -6.71 -37.50 -25.30
C TYR A 1115 -8.18 -37.83 -25.01
N GLN A 1116 -8.49 -39.10 -24.67
CA GLN A 1116 -9.86 -39.52 -24.36
C GLN A 1116 -10.43 -38.77 -23.15
N ALA A 1117 -9.66 -38.67 -22.06
CA ALA A 1117 -10.04 -37.90 -20.89
C ALA A 1117 -10.35 -36.44 -21.24
N VAL A 1118 -9.43 -35.75 -21.93
CA VAL A 1118 -9.62 -34.37 -22.40
C VAL A 1118 -10.86 -34.22 -23.28
N SER A 1119 -11.10 -35.13 -24.23
CA SER A 1119 -12.27 -35.05 -25.11
C SER A 1119 -13.61 -35.21 -24.37
N SER A 1120 -13.61 -35.97 -23.25
CA SER A 1120 -14.82 -36.17 -22.45
C SER A 1120 -15.22 -34.94 -21.61
N LEU A 1121 -14.31 -33.99 -21.38
CA LEU A 1121 -14.58 -32.77 -20.58
C LEU A 1121 -15.63 -31.83 -21.23
N THR A 1122 -15.88 -31.98 -22.53
CA THR A 1122 -16.88 -31.22 -23.28
C THR A 1122 -18.14 -32.03 -23.60
N GLU A 1123 -18.25 -33.28 -23.14
CA GLU A 1123 -19.46 -34.08 -23.33
C GLU A 1123 -20.59 -33.55 -22.43
N GLY A 1124 -21.59 -32.91 -23.05
CA GLY A 1124 -22.75 -32.37 -22.35
C GLY A 1124 -22.58 -30.94 -21.81
N THR A 1125 -21.56 -30.21 -22.25
CA THR A 1125 -21.40 -28.77 -21.97
C THR A 1125 -21.57 -27.95 -23.26
N ASP A 1126 -21.86 -26.65 -23.12
CA ASP A 1126 -21.90 -25.72 -24.26
C ASP A 1126 -20.48 -25.31 -24.74
N ALA A 1127 -19.42 -25.83 -24.12
CA ALA A 1127 -18.03 -25.51 -24.46
C ALA A 1127 -17.61 -26.25 -25.73
N ARG A 1128 -17.30 -25.50 -26.79
CA ARG A 1128 -16.79 -26.03 -28.05
C ARG A 1128 -15.38 -26.63 -27.87
N LEU A 1129 -15.23 -27.92 -28.16
CA LEU A 1129 -13.92 -28.57 -28.28
C LEU A 1129 -13.36 -28.35 -29.70
N ASP A 1130 -12.17 -27.75 -29.79
CA ASP A 1130 -11.44 -27.64 -31.06
C ASP A 1130 -10.41 -28.77 -31.22
N GLY A 1131 -10.06 -29.46 -30.12
CA GLY A 1131 -9.25 -30.69 -30.11
C GLY A 1131 -8.46 -30.83 -28.81
N ALA A 1132 -7.29 -31.44 -28.90
CA ALA A 1132 -6.26 -31.39 -27.86
C ALA A 1132 -4.93 -30.89 -28.45
N LEU A 1133 -4.14 -30.16 -27.68
CA LEU A 1133 -2.75 -29.83 -28.01
C LEU A 1133 -1.84 -30.91 -27.43
N VAL A 1134 -1.13 -31.64 -28.30
CA VAL A 1134 0.04 -32.46 -27.93
C VAL A 1134 1.28 -31.57 -28.05
N GLY A 1135 2.10 -31.48 -27.01
CA GLY A 1135 3.29 -30.62 -27.00
C GLY A 1135 4.48 -31.25 -26.28
N ALA A 1136 5.69 -30.86 -26.68
CA ALA A 1136 6.94 -31.22 -26.02
C ALA A 1136 6.98 -30.69 -24.57
N MET A 1137 7.47 -31.53 -23.65
CA MET A 1137 7.86 -31.10 -22.31
C MET A 1137 9.30 -30.59 -22.33
N GLU A 1138 9.56 -29.49 -21.60
CA GLU A 1138 10.89 -28.90 -21.41
C GLU A 1138 11.19 -28.78 -19.91
N ASP A 1139 12.45 -28.96 -19.52
CA ASP A 1139 12.92 -28.75 -18.14
C ASP A 1139 13.38 -27.29 -17.96
N GLY A 1140 12.87 -26.57 -16.95
CA GLY A 1140 13.23 -25.17 -16.72
C GLY A 1140 12.62 -24.55 -15.46
N ILE A 1141 12.80 -23.23 -15.32
CA ILE A 1141 12.06 -22.42 -14.34
C ILE A 1141 10.73 -22.02 -15.00
N GLU A 1142 9.62 -22.38 -14.37
CA GLU A 1142 8.29 -21.97 -14.83
C GLU A 1142 8.09 -20.47 -14.56
N LEU A 1143 7.65 -19.72 -15.56
CA LEU A 1143 7.43 -18.27 -15.50
C LEU A 1143 6.04 -17.92 -16.00
N PHE A 1144 5.40 -16.96 -15.36
CA PHE A 1144 4.17 -16.33 -15.81
C PHE A 1144 4.50 -15.06 -16.60
N LEU A 1145 3.83 -14.88 -17.74
CA LEU A 1145 3.78 -13.63 -18.49
C LEU A 1145 2.33 -13.41 -18.90
N GLY A 1146 1.71 -12.35 -18.38
CA GLY A 1146 0.36 -11.91 -18.73
C GLY A 1146 0.38 -10.49 -19.29
N VAL A 1147 -0.59 -10.18 -20.14
CA VAL A 1147 -0.87 -8.81 -20.58
C VAL A 1147 -2.36 -8.57 -20.39
N ASP A 1148 -2.68 -7.53 -19.62
CA ASP A 1148 -4.02 -6.97 -19.49
C ASP A 1148 -4.04 -5.57 -20.13
N ARG A 1149 -5.22 -4.99 -20.35
CA ARG A 1149 -5.39 -3.63 -20.87
C ARG A 1149 -6.18 -2.79 -19.87
N ASP A 1150 -5.46 -2.09 -19.00
CA ASP A 1150 -6.04 -1.10 -18.10
C ASP A 1150 -6.72 0.00 -18.92
N ALA A 1151 -7.96 0.36 -18.55
CA ALA A 1151 -8.79 1.30 -19.29
C ALA A 1151 -8.21 2.73 -19.34
N SER A 1152 -7.35 3.10 -18.37
CA SER A 1152 -6.70 4.40 -18.28
C SER A 1152 -5.26 4.34 -18.79
N PHE A 1153 -4.50 3.32 -18.41
CA PHE A 1153 -3.05 3.24 -18.64
C PHE A 1153 -2.64 2.42 -19.87
N GLY A 1154 -3.55 1.69 -20.50
CA GLY A 1154 -3.25 0.85 -21.66
C GLY A 1154 -2.65 -0.51 -21.28
N PRO A 1155 -1.76 -1.09 -22.10
CA PRO A 1155 -1.25 -2.44 -21.87
C PRO A 1155 -0.39 -2.55 -20.60
N LEU A 1156 -0.84 -3.35 -19.65
CA LEU A 1156 -0.17 -3.67 -18.40
C LEU A 1156 0.36 -5.11 -18.48
N ILE A 1157 1.67 -5.27 -18.38
CA ILE A 1157 2.38 -6.55 -18.44
C ILE A 1157 2.65 -7.02 -17.02
N GLY A 1158 2.17 -8.22 -16.67
CA GLY A 1158 2.53 -8.91 -15.43
C GLY A 1158 3.55 -10.01 -15.71
N PHE A 1159 4.62 -10.09 -14.91
CA PHE A 1159 5.67 -11.10 -15.03
C PHE A 1159 6.08 -11.65 -13.66
N GLY A 1160 6.22 -12.97 -13.53
CA GLY A 1160 6.50 -13.62 -12.25
C GLY A 1160 6.88 -15.10 -12.35
N LEU A 1161 7.02 -15.78 -11.21
CA LEU A 1161 7.14 -17.25 -11.17
C LEU A 1161 5.81 -17.90 -11.60
N GLY A 1162 5.86 -18.92 -12.45
CA GLY A 1162 4.68 -19.55 -13.05
C GLY A 1162 4.00 -20.65 -12.22
N GLY A 1163 3.01 -21.29 -12.86
CA GLY A 1163 2.21 -22.36 -12.26
C GLY A 1163 1.35 -21.87 -11.09
N THR A 1164 1.02 -22.77 -10.15
CA THR A 1164 0.30 -22.41 -8.92
C THR A 1164 1.14 -21.60 -7.93
N SER A 1165 2.43 -21.34 -8.23
CA SER A 1165 3.31 -20.57 -7.37
C SER A 1165 3.04 -19.06 -7.46
N VAL A 1166 2.47 -18.58 -8.58
CA VAL A 1166 2.06 -17.18 -8.80
C VAL A 1166 1.22 -16.68 -7.61
N GLU A 1167 0.11 -17.40 -7.35
CA GLU A 1167 -0.94 -17.02 -6.41
C GLU A 1167 -0.53 -17.24 -4.94
N VAL A 1168 0.43 -18.13 -4.69
CA VAL A 1168 0.86 -18.53 -3.34
C VAL A 1168 2.05 -17.70 -2.83
N LEU A 1169 2.91 -17.21 -3.73
CA LEU A 1169 4.12 -16.47 -3.36
C LEU A 1169 3.99 -14.95 -3.51
N ASP A 1170 2.97 -14.47 -4.24
CA ASP A 1170 2.79 -13.05 -4.60
C ASP A 1170 4.02 -12.47 -5.33
N ASP A 1171 4.72 -13.32 -6.10
CA ASP A 1171 5.97 -13.01 -6.79
C ASP A 1171 5.69 -12.60 -8.26
N VAL A 1172 4.97 -11.48 -8.41
CA VAL A 1172 4.59 -10.89 -9.70
C VAL A 1172 4.91 -9.40 -9.72
N ALA A 1173 5.66 -8.96 -10.73
CA ALA A 1173 5.92 -7.56 -11.02
C ALA A 1173 5.08 -7.07 -12.20
N PHE A 1174 4.60 -5.83 -12.13
CA PHE A 1174 3.79 -5.20 -13.18
C PHE A 1174 4.51 -4.01 -13.83
N ARG A 1175 4.34 -3.86 -15.15
CA ARG A 1175 4.94 -2.82 -15.99
C ARG A 1175 3.97 -2.37 -17.08
N LEU A 1176 3.88 -1.07 -17.33
CA LEU A 1176 3.27 -0.56 -18.54
C LEU A 1176 4.17 -0.84 -19.75
N ALA A 1177 3.54 -1.20 -20.86
CA ALA A 1177 4.23 -1.34 -22.14
C ALA A 1177 4.88 -0.02 -22.61
N PRO A 1178 5.94 -0.09 -23.44
CA PRO A 1178 6.63 1.08 -23.99
C PRO A 1178 5.78 2.16 -24.62
#